data_AF-A0A9P8MTP6-F1
#
_entry.id   AF-A0A9P8MTP6-F1
#
_cell.length_a   1.000
_cell.length_b   1.000
_cell.length_c   1.000
_cell.angle_alpha   90.00
_cell.angle_beta   90.00
_cell.angle_gamma   90.00
#
_symmetry.space_group_name_H-M   'P 1'
#
loop_
_entity.id
_entity.type
_entity.pdbx_description
1 polymer ?
#
loop_
_entity_poly.entity_id
_entity_poly.type
_entity_poly.pdbx_seq_one_letter_code
_entity_poly.pdbx_strand_id
1 'polypeptide(L)'
;MKRLFRLVSGIFAVTTASASSRVIRDSCQTSQCYLGIDQLLNGRTHAFCQDIILNDQHYYQLLTQEESGKLGQYCDYLQDAVKSACQCVIPNPTNTITPQSTGSTPAGETSGTIKDLSVTILADTNRDGKVDVTGETDFAGKEIWTPESGALFMANIGDTDGRCSHLFKPENCNDASDNVLRNSTYLAPLLTVPNPKLSNSATGFITVLNETAAPKVRIFYRRSNKWVYVASDYIFTAEELKIGLELGIDARDIRRPRGWDGRATVEFRVKDGNQEAKDSVALRVAPILTHNHGQLAEQLLTTLLPEHFHWKRPDMVQFVEELKNVSNRAGMKKPLHAFDTDDIWTQDFFEPGYTSIPGPGGPIGLRVMIRSSQESRAAGLKIFGDLRSSTAGAVQDFSGVGHPRDDFESTGNLETIPPYTYNGKSYPAGRAVMGSPEGKKLHMMAFLEAQEVQEPLRIDTSWLGVGHIDEFMQFLPVESERGWVMAVDDPLTALKMLKKAQQDGQGGVKAVSRPRFPTDPTKACYPADTIDQVINKTDFTSVQENSAKEIQRNIDIIKRETGITDREIVRIPALYYYAGKSRPHWNCELAEGRNGNERRDLDAESASGQSSRNSSLAPPEQLEAQVANIFGEMTEIPVLRAGTPPKPVERRKVAKEDRVTSFYPSTINSIVLNNKEVLAPNPWGPVIGGKDILGAAVSAAYAGVNYTVSYMDDWFTHHVIFGDIHCGSNVIRDMSHKWW
;
A
#
# COMPACT_ATOMS: atom_id res chain seq x y z
N MET A 1 9.43 0.64 36.52
CA MET A 1 8.76 0.89 35.21
C MET A 1 7.35 0.32 35.08
N LYS A 2 7.08 -0.98 34.85
CA LYS A 2 5.72 -1.46 34.44
C LYS A 2 4.53 -1.05 35.35
N ARG A 3 4.72 -0.90 36.68
CA ARG A 3 3.69 -0.32 37.58
C ARG A 3 3.49 1.19 37.35
N LEU A 4 4.57 1.94 37.14
CA LEU A 4 4.57 3.38 36.84
C LEU A 4 3.75 3.69 35.58
N PHE A 5 3.99 2.91 34.51
CA PHE A 5 3.31 3.07 33.22
C PHE A 5 1.77 2.86 33.33
N ARG A 6 1.33 1.87 34.13
CA ARG A 6 -0.09 1.65 34.44
C ARG A 6 -0.70 2.80 35.26
N LEU A 7 0.07 3.43 36.16
CA LEU A 7 -0.40 4.57 36.94
C LEU A 7 -0.61 5.81 36.05
N VAL A 8 0.37 6.13 35.21
CA VAL A 8 0.31 7.24 34.23
C VAL A 8 -0.85 7.05 33.25
N SER A 9 -1.03 5.83 32.72
CA SER A 9 -2.15 5.50 31.83
C SER A 9 -3.52 5.70 32.50
N GLY A 10 -3.64 5.36 33.80
CA GLY A 10 -4.86 5.58 34.57
C GLY A 10 -5.17 7.07 34.80
N ILE A 11 -4.14 7.90 35.03
CA ILE A 11 -4.31 9.35 35.20
C ILE A 11 -4.78 10.00 33.88
N PHE A 12 -4.16 9.64 32.74
CA PHE A 12 -4.56 10.13 31.42
C PHE A 12 -6.00 9.74 31.03
N ALA A 13 -6.48 8.57 31.46
CA ALA A 13 -7.87 8.14 31.25
C ALA A 13 -8.89 8.95 32.09
N VAL A 14 -8.50 9.40 33.29
CA VAL A 14 -9.38 10.22 34.15
C VAL A 14 -9.45 11.67 33.65
N THR A 15 -8.33 12.28 33.26
CA THR A 15 -8.31 13.67 32.75
C THR A 15 -9.07 13.83 31.44
N THR A 16 -9.04 12.83 30.56
CA THR A 16 -9.80 12.84 29.30
C THR A 16 -11.30 12.59 29.50
N ALA A 17 -11.69 11.78 30.50
CA ALA A 17 -13.10 11.52 30.80
C ALA A 17 -13.79 12.68 31.55
N SER A 18 -13.11 13.35 32.49
CA SER A 18 -13.71 14.37 33.36
C SER A 18 -13.97 15.73 32.70
N ALA A 19 -13.28 16.03 31.59
CA ALA A 19 -13.42 17.26 30.79
C ALA A 19 -14.85 17.51 30.27
N SER A 20 -15.71 16.49 30.26
CA SER A 20 -17.11 16.56 29.84
C SER A 20 -18.07 17.13 30.92
N SER A 21 -17.59 17.37 32.14
CA SER A 21 -18.45 17.68 33.29
C SER A 21 -18.67 19.18 33.54
N ARG A 22 -19.90 19.57 33.94
CA ARG A 22 -20.28 20.97 34.23
C ARG A 22 -19.38 21.64 35.29
N VAL A 23 -18.93 20.86 36.28
CA VAL A 23 -18.22 21.32 37.50
C VAL A 23 -16.95 22.11 37.19
N ILE A 24 -16.27 21.79 36.09
CA ILE A 24 -15.00 22.45 35.71
C ILE A 24 -15.23 23.90 35.25
N ARG A 25 -16.37 24.20 34.60
CA ARG A 25 -16.66 25.57 34.12
C ARG A 25 -16.88 26.56 35.26
N ASP A 26 -17.63 26.15 36.27
CA ASP A 26 -18.03 27.05 37.37
C ASP A 26 -16.87 27.34 38.36
N SER A 27 -15.78 26.57 38.28
CA SER A 27 -14.62 26.64 39.18
C SER A 27 -13.46 27.51 38.65
N CYS A 28 -13.56 28.07 37.44
CA CYS A 28 -12.42 28.62 36.69
C CYS A 28 -12.13 30.11 36.99
N GLN A 29 -12.36 30.57 38.23
CA GLN A 29 -11.96 31.91 38.69
C GLN A 29 -11.23 31.83 40.04
N THR A 30 -10.16 32.62 40.18
CA THR A 30 -9.18 32.63 41.30
C THR A 30 -8.24 31.42 41.36
N SER A 31 -7.16 31.58 42.16
CA SER A 31 -6.00 30.67 42.23
C SER A 31 -6.23 29.33 42.92
N GLN A 32 -7.48 28.96 43.23
CA GLN A 32 -7.80 27.68 43.88
C GLN A 32 -7.84 26.47 42.92
N CYS A 33 -7.82 26.68 41.60
CA CYS A 33 -8.01 25.61 40.61
C CYS A 33 -7.01 24.44 40.77
N TYR A 34 -5.74 24.72 41.05
CA TYR A 34 -4.72 23.67 41.27
C TYR A 34 -5.03 22.79 42.50
N LEU A 35 -5.46 23.41 43.61
CA LEU A 35 -5.87 22.69 44.82
C LEU A 35 -7.14 21.86 44.60
N GLY A 36 -8.11 22.39 43.85
CA GLY A 36 -9.32 21.64 43.47
C GLY A 36 -9.02 20.42 42.61
N ILE A 37 -8.10 20.53 41.64
CA ILE A 37 -7.69 19.42 40.78
C ILE A 37 -6.92 18.36 41.58
N ASP A 38 -5.97 18.73 42.44
CA ASP A 38 -5.24 17.75 43.25
C ASP A 38 -6.15 17.07 44.31
N GLN A 39 -7.13 17.80 44.88
CA GLN A 39 -8.18 17.18 45.71
C GLN A 39 -9.05 16.19 44.92
N LEU A 40 -9.48 16.52 43.70
CA LEU A 40 -10.19 15.59 42.80
C LEU A 40 -9.36 14.34 42.45
N LEU A 41 -8.03 14.44 42.51
CA LEU A 41 -7.08 13.33 42.34
C LEU A 41 -6.64 12.68 43.67
N ASN A 42 -7.29 13.01 44.79
CA ASN A 42 -6.98 12.54 46.15
C ASN A 42 -5.51 12.78 46.57
N GLY A 43 -4.96 13.96 46.28
CA GLY A 43 -3.62 14.41 46.69
C GLY A 43 -2.45 13.72 45.98
N ARG A 44 -2.73 12.88 44.97
CA ARG A 44 -1.76 11.94 44.40
C ARG A 44 -0.68 12.62 43.56
N THR A 45 -0.97 13.77 42.94
CA THR A 45 0.01 14.46 42.10
C THR A 45 1.02 15.18 42.97
N HIS A 46 0.57 15.91 43.99
CA HIS A 46 1.47 16.57 44.92
C HIS A 46 2.28 15.56 45.75
N ALA A 47 1.64 14.49 46.24
CA ALA A 47 2.33 13.43 46.98
C ALA A 47 3.40 12.71 46.13
N PHE A 48 3.14 12.39 44.87
CA PHE A 48 4.13 11.73 44.00
C PHE A 48 5.38 12.59 43.77
N CYS A 49 5.22 13.88 43.53
CA CYS A 49 6.37 14.80 43.41
C CYS A 49 7.09 15.01 44.75
N GLN A 50 6.35 15.13 45.87
CA GLN A 50 6.98 15.25 47.19
C GLN A 50 7.74 13.99 47.62
N ASP A 51 7.23 12.79 47.34
CA ASP A 51 7.89 11.53 47.70
C ASP A 51 9.22 11.35 46.95
N ILE A 52 9.28 11.77 45.68
CA ILE A 52 10.51 11.81 44.87
C ILE A 52 11.50 12.88 45.37
N ILE A 53 11.02 13.99 45.94
CA ILE A 53 11.86 15.11 46.41
C ILE A 53 12.32 14.93 47.87
N LEU A 54 11.58 14.19 48.70
CA LEU A 54 11.83 14.07 50.15
C LEU A 54 12.42 12.73 50.59
N ASN A 55 12.18 11.62 49.87
CA ASN A 55 12.85 10.33 50.14
C ASN A 55 14.20 10.22 49.38
N ASP A 56 15.03 11.25 49.53
CA ASP A 56 16.40 11.29 49.00
C ASP A 56 17.37 10.39 49.81
N GLN A 57 18.55 10.10 49.25
CA GLN A 57 19.68 9.24 49.68
C GLN A 57 19.81 7.90 48.95
N HIS A 58 18.75 7.12 48.71
CA HIS A 58 18.92 5.71 48.30
C HIS A 58 18.81 5.41 46.79
N TYR A 59 18.09 6.22 46.02
CA TYR A 59 17.92 5.98 44.56
C TYR A 59 18.98 6.66 43.67
N TYR A 60 19.68 7.69 44.18
CA TYR A 60 20.65 8.46 43.40
C TYR A 60 21.95 7.72 43.03
N GLN A 61 22.22 6.53 43.62
CA GLN A 61 23.39 5.72 43.28
C GLN A 61 23.18 4.81 42.04
N LEU A 62 21.97 4.79 41.46
CA LEU A 62 21.62 3.91 40.33
C LEU A 62 21.13 4.66 39.08
N LEU A 63 21.23 5.99 39.06
CA LEU A 63 20.87 6.84 37.92
C LEU A 63 22.04 7.73 37.53
N THR A 64 22.25 7.91 36.22
CA THR A 64 23.21 8.88 35.71
C THR A 64 22.70 10.32 35.91
N GLN A 65 23.62 11.29 35.91
CA GLN A 65 23.28 12.71 36.07
C GLN A 65 22.29 13.21 35.01
N GLU A 66 22.35 12.64 33.80
CA GLU A 66 21.44 12.93 32.68
C GLU A 66 20.02 12.39 32.92
N GLU A 67 19.88 11.21 33.53
CA GLU A 67 18.58 10.60 33.83
C GLU A 67 17.85 11.35 34.95
N SER A 68 18.55 11.76 36.01
CA SER A 68 17.97 12.62 37.05
C SER A 68 17.58 14.00 36.49
N GLY A 69 18.35 14.56 35.56
CA GLY A 69 17.99 15.80 34.85
C GLY A 69 16.69 15.67 34.04
N LYS A 70 16.55 14.56 33.29
CA LYS A 70 15.32 14.24 32.55
C LYS A 70 14.12 14.03 33.47
N LEU A 71 14.31 13.45 34.66
CA LEU A 71 13.24 13.24 35.63
C LEU A 71 12.76 14.57 36.24
N GLY A 72 13.67 15.50 36.55
CA GLY A 72 13.34 16.86 36.97
C GLY A 72 12.51 17.61 35.92
N GLN A 73 13.00 17.65 34.68
CA GLN A 73 12.29 18.25 33.55
C GLN A 73 10.89 17.66 33.33
N TYR A 74 10.69 16.36 33.60
CA TYR A 74 9.38 15.71 33.49
C TYR A 74 8.41 16.16 34.60
N CYS A 75 8.89 16.39 35.82
CA CYS A 75 8.10 16.98 36.91
C CYS A 75 7.72 18.44 36.62
N ASP A 76 8.66 19.24 36.12
CA ASP A 76 8.41 20.63 35.73
C ASP A 76 7.38 20.71 34.59
N TYR A 77 7.55 19.88 33.55
CA TYR A 77 6.61 19.75 32.43
C TYR A 77 5.20 19.37 32.89
N LEU A 78 5.06 18.46 33.87
CA LEU A 78 3.75 18.11 34.44
C LEU A 78 3.12 19.27 35.21
N GLN A 79 3.90 20.06 35.97
CA GLN A 79 3.38 21.26 36.63
C GLN A 79 2.93 22.32 35.62
N ASP A 80 3.73 22.58 34.58
CA ASP A 80 3.41 23.60 33.57
C ASP A 80 2.28 23.17 32.62
N ALA A 81 2.13 21.88 32.34
CA ALA A 81 0.95 21.36 31.64
C ALA A 81 -0.35 21.60 32.43
N VAL A 82 -0.33 21.41 33.76
CA VAL A 82 -1.48 21.69 34.64
C VAL A 82 -1.74 23.19 34.76
N LYS A 83 -0.71 24.04 34.82
CA LYS A 83 -0.88 25.52 34.76
C LYS A 83 -1.49 25.95 33.43
N SER A 84 -1.03 25.38 32.32
CA SER A 84 -1.52 25.70 30.97
C SER A 84 -2.99 25.29 30.79
N ALA A 85 -3.39 24.14 31.32
CA ALA A 85 -4.79 23.70 31.34
C ALA A 85 -5.74 24.63 32.12
N CYS A 86 -5.21 25.48 33.01
CA CYS A 86 -6.00 26.47 33.75
C CYS A 86 -6.22 27.79 32.99
N GLN A 87 -5.64 28.00 31.79
CA GLN A 87 -5.82 29.23 31.01
C GLN A 87 -6.87 29.06 29.91
N CYS A 88 -8.14 29.36 30.23
CA CYS A 88 -9.24 29.42 29.26
C CYS A 88 -9.95 30.78 29.29
N VAL A 89 -9.80 31.52 28.18
CA VAL A 89 -10.67 32.58 27.61
C VAL A 89 -11.67 33.28 28.56
N ILE A 90 -11.44 34.56 28.83
CA ILE A 90 -12.46 35.48 29.39
C ILE A 90 -13.31 36.05 28.24
N PRO A 91 -14.65 35.88 28.24
CA PRO A 91 -15.55 36.66 27.40
C PRO A 91 -15.84 38.03 28.05
N ASN A 92 -15.82 39.12 27.29
CA ASN A 92 -16.26 40.42 27.78
C ASN A 92 -17.78 40.42 28.04
N PRO A 93 -18.26 40.89 29.21
CA PRO A 93 -19.69 40.97 29.50
C PRO A 93 -20.36 42.14 28.76
N THR A 94 -21.55 41.88 28.23
CA THR A 94 -22.48 42.89 27.70
C THR A 94 -23.07 43.76 28.82
N ASN A 95 -23.45 44.99 28.49
CA ASN A 95 -24.36 45.81 29.32
C ASN A 95 -25.35 46.57 28.44
N THR A 96 -26.61 46.69 28.90
CA THR A 96 -27.73 47.19 28.07
C THR A 96 -28.41 48.44 28.64
N ILE A 97 -28.41 49.49 27.83
CA ILE A 97 -29.52 50.43 27.56
C ILE A 97 -30.22 51.12 28.76
N THR A 98 -30.16 52.45 28.79
CA THR A 98 -31.37 53.33 28.88
C THR A 98 -31.00 54.77 28.44
N PRO A 99 -31.95 55.62 28.00
CA PRO A 99 -31.69 56.59 26.93
C PRO A 99 -31.65 58.07 27.35
N GLN A 100 -31.16 58.92 26.44
CA GLN A 100 -31.59 60.33 26.31
C GLN A 100 -31.64 60.74 24.83
N SER A 101 -32.48 61.73 24.52
CA SER A 101 -32.81 62.20 23.16
C SER A 101 -32.29 63.60 22.87
N THR A 102 -31.88 63.89 21.63
CA THR A 102 -32.19 65.12 20.87
C THR A 102 -31.50 65.12 19.50
N GLY A 103 -32.01 65.93 18.55
CA GLY A 103 -31.32 66.26 17.29
C GLY A 103 -31.94 65.63 16.05
N SER A 104 -32.22 66.43 15.01
CA SER A 104 -32.97 66.01 13.83
C SER A 104 -32.48 66.64 12.53
N THR A 105 -32.45 65.85 11.45
CA THR A 105 -32.47 66.24 10.01
C THR A 105 -31.28 67.05 9.45
N PRO A 106 -31.10 67.10 8.11
CA PRO A 106 -31.80 66.37 7.03
C PRO A 106 -30.87 65.43 6.21
N ALA A 107 -31.46 64.74 5.23
CA ALA A 107 -30.78 63.80 4.34
C ALA A 107 -29.97 64.49 3.21
N GLY A 108 -29.03 63.74 2.63
CA GLY A 108 -28.48 63.98 1.30
C GLY A 108 -28.59 62.70 0.48
N GLU A 109 -29.47 62.68 -0.51
CA GLU A 109 -29.64 61.52 -1.40
C GLU A 109 -28.59 61.51 -2.51
N THR A 110 -27.87 60.39 -2.66
CA THR A 110 -27.14 60.06 -3.89
C THR A 110 -27.51 58.65 -4.33
N SER A 111 -28.61 58.54 -5.09
CA SER A 111 -29.06 57.29 -5.69
C SER A 111 -28.15 56.85 -6.84
N GLY A 112 -26.91 56.45 -6.51
CA GLY A 112 -26.12 55.57 -7.37
C GLY A 112 -26.71 54.17 -7.30
N THR A 113 -27.08 53.59 -8.44
CA THR A 113 -27.56 52.20 -8.50
C THR A 113 -26.50 51.27 -7.92
N ILE A 114 -26.79 50.67 -6.75
CA ILE A 114 -25.94 49.67 -6.14
C ILE A 114 -25.83 48.51 -7.13
N LYS A 115 -24.61 48.25 -7.60
CA LYS A 115 -24.28 46.96 -8.19
C LYS A 115 -23.93 46.06 -7.02
N ASP A 116 -24.71 44.99 -6.85
CA ASP A 116 -24.49 44.03 -5.79
C ASP A 116 -23.05 43.50 -5.84
N LEU A 117 -22.43 43.40 -4.68
CA LEU A 117 -21.07 42.90 -4.55
C LEU A 117 -21.00 41.45 -5.07
N SER A 118 -20.21 41.24 -6.12
CA SER A 118 -19.97 39.92 -6.73
C SER A 118 -18.52 39.50 -6.54
N VAL A 119 -18.30 38.23 -6.18
CA VAL A 119 -16.99 37.57 -6.12
C VAL A 119 -17.05 36.20 -6.78
N THR A 120 -15.90 35.69 -7.20
CA THR A 120 -15.82 34.33 -7.76
C THR A 120 -14.49 33.68 -7.42
N ILE A 121 -14.52 32.40 -7.02
CA ILE A 121 -13.38 31.49 -6.86
C ILE A 121 -13.59 30.26 -7.75
N LEU A 122 -12.52 29.88 -8.45
CA LEU A 122 -12.49 28.87 -9.50
C LEU A 122 -11.33 27.88 -9.26
N ALA A 123 -11.46 26.68 -9.80
CA ALA A 123 -10.46 25.61 -9.78
C ALA A 123 -10.63 24.75 -11.06
N ASP A 124 -9.72 23.81 -11.30
CA ASP A 124 -9.76 22.90 -12.47
C ASP A 124 -10.88 21.86 -12.33
N THR A 125 -12.11 22.25 -12.66
CA THR A 125 -13.33 21.44 -12.47
C THR A 125 -13.69 20.61 -13.70
N ASN A 126 -13.22 21.04 -14.88
CA ASN A 126 -13.31 20.26 -16.12
C ASN A 126 -12.22 19.18 -16.25
N ARG A 127 -11.17 19.25 -15.41
CA ARG A 127 -10.01 18.34 -15.36
C ARG A 127 -9.08 18.39 -16.58
N ASP A 128 -8.99 19.54 -17.24
CA ASP A 128 -8.11 19.77 -18.39
C ASP A 128 -6.65 20.10 -18.01
N GLY A 129 -6.40 20.47 -16.74
CA GLY A 129 -5.08 20.83 -16.22
C GLY A 129 -4.86 22.34 -16.02
N LYS A 130 -5.92 23.15 -16.04
CA LYS A 130 -5.90 24.62 -15.95
C LYS A 130 -7.10 25.13 -15.16
N VAL A 131 -7.14 26.44 -14.92
CA VAL A 131 -8.30 27.13 -14.32
C VAL A 131 -8.67 28.28 -15.24
N ASP A 132 -9.85 28.25 -15.85
CA ASP A 132 -10.31 29.30 -16.75
C ASP A 132 -10.98 30.46 -15.99
N VAL A 133 -10.27 31.58 -15.86
CA VAL A 133 -10.78 32.84 -15.29
C VAL A 133 -11.31 33.82 -16.34
N THR A 134 -11.40 33.42 -17.61
CA THR A 134 -11.66 34.31 -18.76
C THR A 134 -12.82 33.91 -19.66
N GLY A 135 -13.06 32.61 -19.82
CA GLY A 135 -14.25 32.04 -20.45
C GLY A 135 -15.26 31.58 -19.40
N GLU A 136 -15.74 30.35 -19.55
CA GLU A 136 -16.88 29.82 -18.77
C GLU A 136 -16.66 28.38 -18.25
N THR A 137 -15.54 27.71 -18.58
CA THR A 137 -15.43 26.24 -18.42
C THR A 137 -15.39 25.75 -16.97
N ASP A 138 -14.94 26.59 -16.04
CA ASP A 138 -14.87 26.26 -14.60
C ASP A 138 -15.92 26.98 -13.74
N PHE A 139 -16.88 27.69 -14.36
CA PHE A 139 -17.88 28.47 -13.64
C PHE A 139 -19.11 27.66 -13.21
N ALA A 140 -19.52 26.66 -14.00
CA ALA A 140 -20.79 25.95 -13.83
C ALA A 140 -20.64 24.69 -12.96
N GLY A 141 -21.43 24.58 -11.88
CA GLY A 141 -21.51 23.38 -11.04
C GLY A 141 -20.29 23.13 -10.13
N LYS A 142 -19.32 24.05 -10.13
CA LYS A 142 -18.07 24.00 -9.35
C LYS A 142 -18.26 23.85 -7.83
N GLU A 143 -19.45 24.16 -7.33
CA GLU A 143 -19.87 23.97 -5.94
C GLU A 143 -20.23 22.52 -5.58
N ILE A 144 -20.27 21.62 -6.57
CA ILE A 144 -20.55 20.17 -6.42
C ILE A 144 -19.36 19.36 -6.96
N TRP A 145 -18.84 18.43 -6.15
CA TRP A 145 -17.84 17.46 -6.61
C TRP A 145 -18.49 16.10 -6.91
N THR A 146 -18.19 15.55 -8.09
CA THR A 146 -18.69 14.27 -8.61
C THR A 146 -17.54 13.37 -9.09
N PRO A 147 -17.74 12.06 -9.28
CA PRO A 147 -16.71 11.20 -9.88
C PRO A 147 -16.25 11.68 -11.25
N GLU A 148 -17.10 12.33 -12.04
CA GLU A 148 -16.86 12.76 -13.43
C GLU A 148 -16.39 14.23 -13.57
N SER A 149 -16.74 15.11 -12.63
CA SER A 149 -16.45 16.55 -12.68
C SER A 149 -16.28 17.16 -11.29
N GLY A 150 -15.54 18.27 -11.21
CA GLY A 150 -15.13 18.90 -9.95
C GLY A 150 -13.67 18.61 -9.64
N ALA A 151 -13.03 19.61 -9.02
CA ALA A 151 -11.57 19.71 -9.01
C ALA A 151 -10.86 18.75 -8.06
N LEU A 152 -9.60 18.46 -8.37
CA LEU A 152 -8.75 17.52 -7.66
C LEU A 152 -7.52 18.22 -7.07
N PHE A 153 -7.06 17.78 -5.90
CA PHE A 153 -5.83 18.27 -5.27
C PHE A 153 -5.05 17.13 -4.61
N MET A 154 -3.76 17.32 -4.34
CA MET A 154 -2.90 16.25 -3.84
C MET A 154 -2.66 16.35 -2.34
N ALA A 155 -2.42 15.20 -1.70
CA ALA A 155 -1.79 15.15 -0.39
C ALA A 155 -0.28 15.33 -0.57
N ASN A 156 0.30 16.38 0.02
CA ASN A 156 1.72 16.73 -0.14
C ASN A 156 2.57 15.94 0.88
N ILE A 157 2.51 14.62 0.75
CA ILE A 157 3.01 13.63 1.73
C ILE A 157 4.42 13.10 1.41
N GLY A 158 5.18 13.82 0.59
CA GLY A 158 6.60 13.57 0.35
C GLY A 158 7.48 13.95 1.55
N ASP A 159 8.79 13.84 1.36
CA ASP A 159 9.80 14.34 2.30
C ASP A 159 10.92 15.05 1.52
N THR A 160 10.74 16.36 1.33
CA THR A 160 11.71 17.21 0.67
C THR A 160 12.90 17.42 1.60
N ASP A 161 14.11 17.30 1.04
CA ASP A 161 15.39 17.34 1.73
C ASP A 161 15.61 16.25 2.82
N GLY A 162 14.76 15.21 2.86
CA GLY A 162 14.93 14.05 3.76
C GLY A 162 14.73 14.34 5.26
N ARG A 163 13.99 15.41 5.57
CA ARG A 163 13.78 15.94 6.93
C ARG A 163 13.15 14.92 7.89
N CYS A 164 12.27 14.07 7.39
CA CYS A 164 11.47 13.15 8.18
C CYS A 164 12.09 11.73 8.26
N SER A 165 12.86 11.29 7.25
CA SER A 165 13.49 9.96 7.19
C SER A 165 14.39 9.61 8.38
N HIS A 166 14.99 10.60 9.05
CA HIS A 166 15.91 10.38 10.18
C HIS A 166 15.25 10.49 11.58
N LEU A 167 13.94 10.66 11.65
CA LEU A 167 13.23 10.78 12.94
C LEU A 167 12.94 9.40 13.55
N PHE A 168 12.82 9.32 14.89
CA PHE A 168 12.42 8.10 15.61
C PHE A 168 11.03 7.57 15.22
N LYS A 169 10.20 8.44 14.63
CA LYS A 169 8.88 8.11 14.10
C LYS A 169 8.67 8.78 12.73
N PRO A 170 9.33 8.27 11.67
CA PRO A 170 9.31 8.92 10.36
C PRO A 170 7.91 8.90 9.74
N GLU A 171 7.02 8.00 10.17
CA GLU A 171 5.66 7.80 9.67
C GLU A 171 4.68 8.94 10.02
N ASN A 172 4.99 9.78 11.02
CA ASN A 172 4.15 10.92 11.43
C ASN A 172 4.62 12.27 10.86
N CYS A 173 5.65 12.28 10.01
CA CYS A 173 6.27 13.48 9.47
C CYS A 173 6.28 13.41 7.93
N ASN A 174 5.91 14.51 7.26
CA ASN A 174 6.03 14.71 5.81
C ASN A 174 6.11 16.22 5.49
N ASP A 175 6.15 16.57 4.20
CA ASP A 175 6.17 17.96 3.70
C ASP A 175 4.93 18.80 4.08
N ALA A 176 3.85 18.14 4.50
CA ALA A 176 2.59 18.74 4.92
C ALA A 176 2.30 18.66 6.44
N SER A 177 3.21 18.11 7.26
CA SER A 177 3.05 18.07 8.72
C SER A 177 3.07 19.45 9.40
N ASP A 178 3.44 20.51 8.69
CA ASP A 178 3.39 21.90 9.16
C ASP A 178 2.91 22.87 8.06
N ASN A 179 3.04 24.17 8.30
CA ASN A 179 2.54 25.23 7.42
C ASN A 179 3.59 25.76 6.42
N VAL A 180 4.77 25.14 6.34
CA VAL A 180 5.81 25.52 5.37
C VAL A 180 5.62 24.70 4.09
N LEU A 181 5.42 25.40 2.97
CA LEU A 181 5.44 24.78 1.65
C LEU A 181 6.88 24.44 1.27
N ARG A 182 7.20 23.14 1.21
CA ARG A 182 8.51 22.64 0.74
C ARG A 182 8.47 22.28 -0.73
N ASN A 183 7.50 21.46 -1.13
CA ASN A 183 7.28 21.11 -2.51
C ASN A 183 6.03 21.80 -3.08
N SER A 184 6.23 22.74 -4.01
CA SER A 184 5.14 23.47 -4.69
C SER A 184 4.57 22.73 -5.90
N THR A 185 5.20 21.63 -6.34
CA THR A 185 4.79 20.84 -7.52
C THR A 185 3.40 20.21 -7.36
N TYR A 186 3.00 19.93 -6.11
CA TYR A 186 1.75 19.23 -5.78
C TYR A 186 0.62 20.17 -5.32
N LEU A 187 0.78 21.48 -5.47
CA LEU A 187 -0.32 22.43 -5.29
C LEU A 187 -1.26 22.38 -6.50
N ALA A 188 -2.54 22.08 -6.28
CA ALA A 188 -3.55 22.37 -7.28
C ALA A 188 -3.86 23.88 -7.27
N PRO A 189 -4.05 24.53 -8.43
CA PRO A 189 -4.38 25.96 -8.50
C PRO A 189 -5.83 26.23 -8.07
N LEU A 190 -6.04 27.32 -7.32
CA LEU A 190 -7.34 28.01 -7.21
C LEU A 190 -7.12 29.47 -7.61
N LEU A 191 -8.05 30.07 -8.36
CA LEU A 191 -7.95 31.47 -8.78
C LEU A 191 -9.22 32.23 -8.37
N THR A 192 -9.10 33.52 -8.03
CA THR A 192 -10.28 34.40 -7.88
C THR A 192 -10.37 35.41 -9.02
N VAL A 193 -11.59 35.67 -9.49
CA VAL A 193 -11.83 36.60 -10.61
C VAL A 193 -11.54 38.04 -10.17
N PRO A 194 -10.70 38.82 -10.89
CA PRO A 194 -10.32 40.16 -10.48
C PRO A 194 -11.51 41.12 -10.38
N ASN A 195 -11.69 41.80 -9.24
CA ASN A 195 -12.74 42.80 -9.06
C ASN A 195 -12.19 44.22 -8.84
N PRO A 196 -11.80 44.94 -9.91
CA PRO A 196 -11.23 46.29 -9.80
C PRO A 196 -12.21 47.36 -9.28
N LYS A 197 -13.49 47.02 -9.06
CA LYS A 197 -14.55 47.95 -8.62
C LYS A 197 -14.65 48.08 -7.10
N LEU A 198 -13.97 47.21 -6.34
CA LEU A 198 -13.95 47.24 -4.88
C LEU A 198 -13.48 48.59 -4.34
N SER A 199 -13.96 49.01 -3.16
CA SER A 199 -13.41 50.17 -2.46
C SER A 199 -12.00 49.88 -1.93
N ASN A 200 -11.30 50.92 -1.46
CA ASN A 200 -10.00 50.76 -0.81
C ASN A 200 -10.13 50.24 0.65
N SER A 201 -11.36 50.02 1.14
CA SER A 201 -11.65 49.42 2.45
C SER A 201 -12.11 47.96 2.37
N ALA A 202 -12.16 47.37 1.16
CA ALA A 202 -12.55 45.99 0.98
C ALA A 202 -11.58 45.01 1.68
N THR A 203 -12.13 43.96 2.29
CA THR A 203 -11.38 42.92 3.00
C THR A 203 -11.86 41.54 2.58
N GLY A 204 -10.93 40.60 2.42
CA GLY A 204 -11.19 39.27 1.86
C GLY A 204 -10.73 38.15 2.78
N PHE A 205 -11.41 37.02 2.71
CA PHE A 205 -11.18 35.84 3.53
C PHE A 205 -11.29 34.59 2.66
N ILE A 206 -10.44 33.60 2.94
CA ILE A 206 -10.54 32.25 2.39
C ILE A 206 -10.79 31.30 3.57
N THR A 207 -11.69 30.33 3.43
CA THR A 207 -12.04 29.41 4.52
C THR A 207 -12.41 28.03 3.99
N VAL A 208 -11.86 26.97 4.58
CA VAL A 208 -12.29 25.59 4.32
C VAL A 208 -13.48 25.29 5.23
N LEU A 209 -14.68 25.12 4.66
CA LEU A 209 -15.94 25.14 5.42
C LEU A 209 -16.20 23.89 6.29
N ASN A 210 -15.61 22.74 5.93
CA ASN A 210 -15.85 21.48 6.64
C ASN A 210 -14.83 21.29 7.77
N GLU A 211 -15.31 21.14 9.02
CA GLU A 211 -14.48 21.02 10.23
C GLU A 211 -13.49 19.84 10.20
N THR A 212 -13.81 18.75 9.50
CA THR A 212 -12.92 17.59 9.32
C THR A 212 -11.87 17.85 8.25
N ALA A 213 -12.21 18.62 7.21
CA ALA A 213 -11.29 18.98 6.13
C ALA A 213 -10.35 20.14 6.52
N ALA A 214 -10.82 21.12 7.30
CA ALA A 214 -10.07 22.33 7.66
C ALA A 214 -8.66 22.06 8.26
N PRO A 215 -8.45 21.15 9.23
CA PRO A 215 -7.11 20.81 9.71
C PRO A 215 -6.32 19.93 8.73
N LYS A 216 -6.98 19.30 7.75
CA LYS A 216 -6.36 18.42 6.75
C LYS A 216 -5.92 19.16 5.48
N VAL A 217 -6.48 20.33 5.19
CA VAL A 217 -6.17 21.14 4.00
C VAL A 217 -5.17 22.26 4.31
N ARG A 218 -4.33 22.63 3.35
CA ARG A 218 -3.52 23.86 3.35
C ARG A 218 -3.88 24.69 2.13
N ILE A 219 -3.93 26.01 2.30
CA ILE A 219 -4.03 26.96 1.19
C ILE A 219 -2.85 27.93 1.30
N PHE A 220 -2.25 28.22 0.16
CA PHE A 220 -1.15 29.16 0.01
C PHE A 220 -1.52 30.24 -0.99
N TYR A 221 -1.06 31.47 -0.77
CA TYR A 221 -1.24 32.61 -1.66
C TYR A 221 0.10 33.03 -2.28
N ARG A 222 0.13 33.31 -3.59
CA ARG A 222 1.35 33.69 -4.29
C ARG A 222 1.54 35.21 -4.26
N ARG A 223 2.32 35.70 -3.29
CA ARG A 223 2.68 37.11 -3.13
C ARG A 223 4.12 37.35 -3.57
N SER A 224 4.33 38.23 -4.54
CA SER A 224 5.66 38.60 -5.05
C SER A 224 6.52 37.39 -5.44
N ASN A 225 5.95 36.46 -6.21
CA ASN A 225 6.53 35.17 -6.61
C ASN A 225 6.85 34.17 -5.48
N LYS A 226 6.41 34.42 -4.24
CA LYS A 226 6.56 33.49 -3.10
C LYS A 226 5.20 32.99 -2.62
N TRP A 227 5.14 31.72 -2.21
CA TRP A 227 3.97 31.15 -1.56
C TRP A 227 3.95 31.49 -0.07
N VAL A 228 2.81 31.97 0.42
CA VAL A 228 2.57 32.36 1.83
C VAL A 228 1.38 31.56 2.35
N TYR A 229 1.50 30.92 3.51
CA TYR A 229 0.41 30.15 4.11
C TYR A 229 -0.77 31.04 4.49
N VAL A 230 -1.98 30.65 4.07
CA VAL A 230 -3.23 31.35 4.38
C VAL A 230 -3.84 30.72 5.64
N ALA A 231 -3.67 31.41 6.78
CA ALA A 231 -4.35 31.04 8.02
C ALA A 231 -5.84 31.41 7.97
N SER A 232 -6.66 30.81 8.84
CA SER A 232 -8.11 31.03 8.88
C SER A 232 -8.52 32.46 9.29
N ASP A 233 -7.60 33.21 9.88
CA ASP A 233 -7.72 34.62 10.26
C ASP A 233 -6.98 35.56 9.28
N TYR A 234 -6.41 35.04 8.19
CA TYR A 234 -5.72 35.84 7.18
C TYR A 234 -6.70 36.76 6.43
N ILE A 235 -6.40 38.06 6.40
CA ILE A 235 -7.22 39.08 5.74
C ILE A 235 -6.50 39.56 4.48
N PHE A 236 -7.08 39.28 3.33
CA PHE A 236 -6.65 39.80 2.04
C PHE A 236 -7.02 41.27 1.89
N THR A 237 -6.10 42.08 1.36
CA THR A 237 -6.28 43.53 1.21
C THR A 237 -7.07 43.89 -0.05
N ALA A 238 -7.67 45.08 -0.06
CA ALA A 238 -8.37 45.62 -1.24
C ALA A 238 -7.50 45.65 -2.51
N GLU A 239 -6.19 45.80 -2.41
CA GLU A 239 -5.27 45.78 -3.57
C GLU A 239 -5.18 44.37 -4.18
N GLU A 240 -4.94 43.37 -3.34
CA GLU A 240 -4.83 41.96 -3.74
C GLU A 240 -6.15 41.43 -4.32
N LEU A 241 -7.29 41.86 -3.77
CA LEU A 241 -8.62 41.47 -4.25
C LEU A 241 -9.01 42.12 -5.58
N LYS A 242 -8.48 43.30 -5.90
CA LYS A 242 -8.73 44.00 -7.17
C LYS A 242 -8.05 43.34 -8.35
N ILE A 243 -6.88 42.74 -8.13
CA ILE A 243 -6.08 42.06 -9.16
C ILE A 243 -6.39 40.56 -9.30
N GLY A 244 -7.12 39.98 -8.34
CA GLY A 244 -7.39 38.54 -8.26
C GLY A 244 -6.30 37.80 -7.46
N LEU A 245 -6.69 36.74 -6.77
CA LEU A 245 -5.79 35.94 -5.94
C LEU A 245 -5.30 34.71 -6.70
N GLU A 246 -3.99 34.54 -6.83
CA GLU A 246 -3.37 33.27 -7.22
C GLU A 246 -3.13 32.43 -5.97
N LEU A 247 -3.91 31.36 -5.81
CA LEU A 247 -3.86 30.46 -4.67
C LEU A 247 -3.44 29.04 -5.11
N GLY A 248 -2.89 28.28 -4.16
CA GLY A 248 -2.60 26.87 -4.33
C GLY A 248 -3.06 26.05 -3.12
N ILE A 249 -3.64 24.87 -3.36
CA ILE A 249 -4.20 23.98 -2.33
C ILE A 249 -3.48 22.62 -2.32
N ASP A 250 -3.17 22.11 -1.13
CA ASP A 250 -2.77 20.72 -0.89
C ASP A 250 -3.38 20.16 0.40
N ALA A 251 -3.14 18.88 0.69
CA ALA A 251 -3.56 18.21 1.92
C ALA A 251 -2.40 17.63 2.74
N ARG A 252 -2.62 17.56 4.06
CA ARG A 252 -1.76 16.93 5.08
C ARG A 252 -1.98 15.41 5.22
N ASP A 253 -3.05 14.89 4.62
CA ASP A 253 -3.49 13.50 4.71
C ASP A 253 -4.28 13.14 3.44
N ILE A 254 -4.63 11.87 3.32
CA ILE A 254 -5.32 11.26 2.17
C ILE A 254 -6.77 10.87 2.52
N ARG A 255 -7.46 10.17 1.63
CA ARG A 255 -8.77 9.56 1.93
C ARG A 255 -8.60 8.43 2.96
N ARG A 256 -9.40 8.45 4.03
CA ARG A 256 -9.33 7.52 5.18
C ARG A 256 -10.70 6.92 5.51
N PRO A 257 -10.80 5.60 5.78
CA PRO A 257 -12.09 4.94 6.06
C PRO A 257 -12.79 5.37 7.35
N ARG A 258 -12.06 6.03 8.27
CA ARG A 258 -12.55 6.42 9.61
C ARG A 258 -12.12 7.84 9.98
N GLY A 259 -12.10 8.73 9.00
CA GLY A 259 -11.65 10.10 9.16
C GLY A 259 -12.19 10.99 8.06
N TRP A 260 -11.29 11.46 7.19
CA TRP A 260 -11.63 12.35 6.08
C TRP A 260 -11.80 11.56 4.77
N ASP A 261 -12.91 11.78 4.08
CA ASP A 261 -13.23 11.17 2.77
C ASP A 261 -12.53 11.88 1.59
N GLY A 262 -11.73 12.90 1.88
CA GLY A 262 -11.03 13.74 0.92
C GLY A 262 -11.79 14.99 0.46
N ARG A 263 -13.07 15.18 0.79
CA ARG A 263 -13.87 16.31 0.27
C ARG A 263 -13.56 17.60 1.02
N ALA A 264 -13.38 18.70 0.29
CA ALA A 264 -13.19 20.04 0.84
C ALA A 264 -14.01 21.06 0.03
N THR A 265 -14.59 22.04 0.72
CA THR A 265 -15.24 23.20 0.11
C THR A 265 -14.52 24.45 0.57
N VAL A 266 -14.03 25.25 -0.37
CA VAL A 266 -13.31 26.50 -0.11
C VAL A 266 -14.27 27.66 -0.36
N GLU A 267 -14.65 28.37 0.70
CA GLU A 267 -15.36 29.65 0.62
C GLU A 267 -14.35 30.78 0.36
N PHE A 268 -14.64 31.62 -0.63
CA PHE A 268 -14.06 32.95 -0.79
C PHE A 268 -15.11 34.00 -0.42
N ARG A 269 -14.77 34.88 0.51
CA ARG A 269 -15.69 35.88 1.07
C ARG A 269 -15.05 37.26 1.05
N VAL A 270 -15.75 38.26 0.54
CA VAL A 270 -15.31 39.68 0.57
C VAL A 270 -16.36 40.53 1.26
N LYS A 271 -15.89 41.44 2.11
CA LYS A 271 -16.68 42.54 2.69
C LYS A 271 -16.24 43.85 2.08
N ASP A 272 -17.19 44.67 1.67
CA ASP A 272 -16.94 46.03 1.18
C ASP A 272 -18.01 47.00 1.71
N GLY A 273 -17.62 47.85 2.66
CA GLY A 273 -18.55 48.64 3.46
C GLY A 273 -19.56 47.76 4.19
N ASN A 274 -20.85 47.96 3.92
CA ASN A 274 -21.95 47.19 4.48
C ASN A 274 -22.34 45.94 3.63
N GLN A 275 -21.68 45.71 2.49
CA GLN A 275 -21.95 44.55 1.64
C GLN A 275 -21.00 43.39 2.00
N GLU A 276 -21.52 42.17 1.99
CA GLU A 276 -20.73 40.93 2.00
C GLU A 276 -21.15 40.07 0.81
N ALA A 277 -20.16 39.49 0.13
CA ALA A 277 -20.36 38.52 -0.94
C ALA A 277 -19.53 37.28 -0.69
N LYS A 278 -20.05 36.13 -1.11
CA LYS A 278 -19.46 34.81 -0.94
C LYS A 278 -19.57 34.04 -2.25
N ASP A 279 -18.57 33.22 -2.50
CA ASP A 279 -18.61 32.17 -3.51
C ASP A 279 -17.83 30.95 -2.99
N SER A 280 -18.00 29.78 -3.60
CA SER A 280 -17.34 28.55 -3.17
C SER A 280 -17.02 27.60 -4.32
N VAL A 281 -16.00 26.78 -4.10
CA VAL A 281 -15.61 25.67 -5.00
C VAL A 281 -15.40 24.40 -4.18
N ALA A 282 -15.89 23.28 -4.72
CA ALA A 282 -15.79 21.95 -4.14
C ALA A 282 -14.66 21.16 -4.81
N LEU A 283 -13.77 20.62 -3.99
CA LEU A 283 -12.63 19.82 -4.42
C LEU A 283 -12.60 18.49 -3.67
N ARG A 284 -11.85 17.53 -4.21
CA ARG A 284 -11.52 16.29 -3.49
C ARG A 284 -10.05 15.94 -3.61
N VAL A 285 -9.45 15.50 -2.50
CA VAL A 285 -8.08 14.97 -2.54
C VAL A 285 -8.03 13.75 -3.46
N ALA A 286 -7.00 13.65 -4.28
CA ALA A 286 -6.77 12.52 -5.16
C ALA A 286 -6.67 11.20 -4.35
N PRO A 287 -7.18 10.08 -4.88
CA PRO A 287 -7.06 8.77 -4.24
C PRO A 287 -5.60 8.31 -4.23
N ILE A 288 -5.28 7.37 -3.33
CA ILE A 288 -4.13 6.49 -3.54
C ILE A 288 -4.59 5.30 -4.39
N LEU A 289 -3.80 4.95 -5.41
CA LEU A 289 -4.09 3.88 -6.37
C LEU A 289 -2.93 2.89 -6.40
N THR A 290 -3.22 1.59 -6.43
CA THR A 290 -2.23 0.53 -6.67
C THR A 290 -1.87 0.46 -8.14
N HIS A 291 -0.68 -0.06 -8.47
CA HIS A 291 -0.24 -0.20 -9.86
C HIS A 291 -0.77 -1.49 -10.51
N ASN A 292 -0.96 -1.48 -11.83
CA ASN A 292 -1.26 -2.67 -12.64
C ASN A 292 -0.19 -2.90 -13.72
N HIS A 293 -0.14 -4.13 -14.26
CA HIS A 293 0.88 -4.52 -15.24
C HIS A 293 0.80 -3.82 -16.60
N GLY A 294 -0.29 -3.10 -16.92
CA GLY A 294 -0.33 -2.18 -18.06
C GLY A 294 0.56 -0.93 -17.89
N GLN A 295 1.04 -0.64 -16.67
CA GLN A 295 1.98 0.43 -16.38
C GLN A 295 3.43 -0.08 -16.50
N LEU A 296 4.24 0.63 -17.28
CA LEU A 296 5.65 0.27 -17.52
C LEU A 296 6.44 0.23 -16.21
N ALA A 297 7.29 -0.78 -16.05
CA ALA A 297 8.20 -0.89 -14.92
C ALA A 297 9.31 0.17 -15.00
N GLU A 298 9.62 0.82 -13.88
CA GLU A 298 10.62 1.90 -13.78
C GLU A 298 11.76 1.58 -12.82
N GLN A 299 11.48 0.80 -11.77
CA GLN A 299 12.47 0.40 -10.77
C GLN A 299 12.08 -0.96 -10.17
N LEU A 300 13.04 -1.88 -10.08
CA LEU A 300 12.90 -3.10 -9.28
C LEU A 300 13.33 -2.83 -7.83
N LEU A 301 12.73 -3.59 -6.91
CA LEU A 301 12.91 -3.51 -5.47
C LEU A 301 13.18 -4.93 -4.93
N THR A 302 14.02 -5.09 -3.91
CA THR A 302 14.22 -6.36 -3.18
C THR A 302 14.81 -6.10 -1.78
N THR A 303 15.05 -7.14 -0.99
CA THR A 303 15.76 -7.10 0.29
C THR A 303 17.15 -7.69 0.11
N LEU A 304 18.19 -6.96 0.53
CA LEU A 304 19.51 -7.53 0.79
C LEU A 304 19.65 -7.71 2.30
N LEU A 305 19.87 -8.94 2.75
CA LEU A 305 20.10 -9.21 4.16
C LEU A 305 21.27 -8.38 4.71
N PRO A 306 21.27 -7.98 6.00
CA PRO A 306 22.37 -7.23 6.59
C PRO A 306 23.72 -7.94 6.43
N GLU A 307 24.81 -7.18 6.30
CA GLU A 307 26.16 -7.69 5.96
C GLU A 307 26.61 -8.87 6.84
N HIS A 308 26.28 -8.84 8.14
CA HIS A 308 26.62 -9.90 9.10
C HIS A 308 25.90 -11.25 8.86
N PHE A 309 24.95 -11.32 7.92
CA PHE A 309 24.32 -12.53 7.41
C PHE A 309 24.85 -12.99 6.04
N HIS A 310 25.59 -12.17 5.27
CA HIS A 310 25.98 -12.50 3.88
C HIS A 310 26.70 -13.84 3.77
N TRP A 311 27.65 -14.11 4.67
CA TRP A 311 28.40 -15.36 4.72
C TRP A 311 27.55 -16.60 5.12
N LYS A 312 26.36 -16.39 5.70
CA LYS A 312 25.38 -17.45 6.00
C LYS A 312 24.39 -17.67 4.86
N ARG A 313 24.18 -16.67 4.00
CA ARG A 313 23.22 -16.67 2.89
C ARG A 313 23.85 -16.15 1.59
N PRO A 314 24.89 -16.82 1.05
CA PRO A 314 25.49 -16.43 -0.23
C PRO A 314 24.53 -16.64 -1.42
N ASP A 315 23.53 -17.51 -1.25
CA ASP A 315 22.37 -17.67 -2.13
C ASP A 315 21.56 -16.36 -2.27
N MET A 316 21.26 -15.68 -1.15
CA MET A 316 20.57 -14.38 -1.17
C MET A 316 21.41 -13.28 -1.84
N VAL A 317 22.73 -13.28 -1.62
CA VAL A 317 23.65 -12.32 -2.26
C VAL A 317 23.67 -12.54 -3.78
N GLN A 318 23.68 -13.79 -4.24
CA GLN A 318 23.58 -14.12 -5.67
C GLN A 318 22.24 -13.68 -6.26
N PHE A 319 21.11 -13.99 -5.60
CA PHE A 319 19.76 -13.58 -6.05
C PHE A 319 19.62 -12.06 -6.25
N VAL A 320 20.15 -11.25 -5.32
CA VAL A 320 20.13 -9.78 -5.44
C VAL A 320 20.99 -9.29 -6.61
N GLU A 321 22.16 -9.89 -6.85
CA GLU A 321 23.02 -9.53 -7.99
C GLU A 321 22.44 -10.01 -9.34
N GLU A 322 21.76 -11.15 -9.39
CA GLU A 322 21.03 -11.60 -10.59
C GLU A 322 19.84 -10.70 -10.90
N LEU A 323 19.01 -10.36 -9.91
CA LEU A 323 17.88 -9.43 -10.08
C LEU A 323 18.34 -8.02 -10.49
N LYS A 324 19.50 -7.55 -9.98
CA LYS A 324 20.16 -6.31 -10.40
C LYS A 324 20.60 -6.38 -11.87
N ASN A 325 21.15 -7.52 -12.31
CA ASN A 325 21.51 -7.73 -13.71
C ASN A 325 20.27 -7.79 -14.62
N VAL A 326 19.14 -8.34 -14.16
CA VAL A 326 17.85 -8.22 -14.85
C VAL A 326 17.37 -6.75 -14.90
N SER A 327 17.45 -6.01 -13.79
CA SER A 327 17.09 -4.57 -13.75
C SER A 327 17.88 -3.74 -14.77
N ASN A 328 19.17 -4.04 -14.93
CA ASN A 328 20.04 -3.39 -15.91
C ASN A 328 19.67 -3.80 -17.35
N ARG A 329 19.50 -5.10 -17.59
CA ARG A 329 19.15 -5.67 -18.91
C ARG A 329 17.78 -5.22 -19.42
N ALA A 330 16.80 -5.06 -18.52
CA ALA A 330 15.46 -4.59 -18.83
C ALA A 330 15.36 -3.06 -19.02
N GLY A 331 16.46 -2.32 -18.84
CA GLY A 331 16.50 -0.87 -19.07
C GLY A 331 15.68 -0.05 -18.07
N MET A 332 15.63 -0.45 -16.80
CA MET A 332 14.88 0.25 -15.76
C MET A 332 15.35 1.71 -15.62
N LYS A 333 14.40 2.65 -15.48
CA LYS A 333 14.68 4.09 -15.37
C LYS A 333 15.47 4.45 -14.10
N LYS A 334 15.46 3.58 -13.09
CA LYS A 334 16.25 3.67 -11.86
C LYS A 334 16.92 2.32 -11.56
N PRO A 335 18.09 2.30 -10.88
CA PRO A 335 18.73 1.06 -10.45
C PRO A 335 17.87 0.31 -9.41
N LEU A 336 18.10 -1.00 -9.30
CA LEU A 336 17.56 -1.84 -8.23
C LEU A 336 17.76 -1.17 -6.87
N HIS A 337 16.69 -1.05 -6.08
CA HIS A 337 16.81 -0.72 -4.66
C HIS A 337 16.80 -2.00 -3.84
N ALA A 338 17.75 -2.12 -2.90
CA ALA A 338 17.83 -3.24 -1.98
C ALA A 338 17.69 -2.73 -0.53
N PHE A 339 16.63 -3.17 0.16
CA PHE A 339 16.41 -2.84 1.57
C PHE A 339 17.37 -3.62 2.47
N ASP A 340 18.06 -2.94 3.37
CA ASP A 340 18.81 -3.55 4.48
C ASP A 340 17.84 -3.95 5.60
N THR A 341 17.35 -5.19 5.58
CA THR A 341 16.41 -5.76 6.56
C THR A 341 16.44 -7.31 6.55
N ASP A 342 15.95 -7.94 7.61
CA ASP A 342 15.86 -9.40 7.75
C ASP A 342 14.59 -10.03 7.13
N ASP A 343 13.62 -9.20 6.71
CA ASP A 343 12.40 -9.61 6.01
C ASP A 343 12.64 -9.65 4.49
N ILE A 344 13.00 -10.83 3.97
CA ILE A 344 13.31 -11.03 2.54
C ILE A 344 12.11 -10.78 1.61
N TRP A 345 10.90 -10.88 2.16
CA TRP A 345 9.63 -10.82 1.44
C TRP A 345 9.26 -9.39 1.06
N THR A 346 9.88 -8.87 0.02
CA THR A 346 9.78 -7.45 -0.38
C THR A 346 8.37 -7.07 -0.85
N GLN A 347 7.66 -7.98 -1.51
CA GLN A 347 6.28 -7.78 -1.97
C GLN A 347 5.31 -7.61 -0.80
N ASP A 348 5.72 -8.05 0.38
CA ASP A 348 4.83 -8.52 1.43
C ASP A 348 4.61 -7.47 2.53
N PHE A 349 5.58 -6.57 2.71
CA PHE A 349 5.52 -5.51 3.72
C PHE A 349 5.02 -4.15 3.21
N PHE A 350 4.96 -3.93 1.89
CA PHE A 350 4.37 -2.74 1.25
C PHE A 350 3.97 -2.98 -0.22
N GLU A 351 3.07 -2.13 -0.72
CA GLU A 351 2.64 -2.06 -2.12
C GLU A 351 2.98 -0.68 -2.71
N PRO A 352 3.72 -0.58 -3.82
CA PRO A 352 3.89 0.64 -4.59
C PRO A 352 2.58 1.11 -5.22
N GLY A 353 2.13 2.30 -4.82
CA GLY A 353 1.03 3.00 -5.45
C GLY A 353 1.42 4.38 -5.97
N TYR A 354 0.41 5.13 -6.38
CA TYR A 354 0.52 6.51 -6.85
C TYR A 354 -0.72 7.34 -6.49
N THR A 355 -0.59 8.64 -6.61
CA THR A 355 -1.71 9.59 -6.60
C THR A 355 -1.43 10.68 -7.63
N SER A 356 -2.44 11.12 -8.38
CA SER A 356 -2.26 12.10 -9.45
C SER A 356 -3.49 12.98 -9.68
N ILE A 357 -3.23 14.18 -10.22
CA ILE A 357 -4.21 15.18 -10.63
C ILE A 357 -3.95 15.64 -12.08
N PRO A 358 -4.89 16.34 -12.73
CA PRO A 358 -4.65 17.02 -13.99
C PRO A 358 -3.49 18.02 -13.91
N GLY A 359 -2.93 18.34 -15.08
CA GLY A 359 -1.87 19.34 -15.21
C GLY A 359 -1.67 19.74 -16.67
N PRO A 360 -1.11 20.94 -16.92
CA PRO A 360 -1.17 21.60 -18.22
C PRO A 360 -0.33 20.92 -19.33
N GLY A 361 0.50 19.94 -18.97
CA GLY A 361 1.27 19.10 -19.90
C GLY A 361 1.03 17.59 -19.74
N GLY A 362 0.04 17.19 -18.94
CA GLY A 362 -0.17 15.80 -18.50
C GLY A 362 -0.34 15.69 -16.99
N PRO A 363 -0.54 14.47 -16.44
CA PRO A 363 -0.77 14.27 -15.01
C PRO A 363 0.38 14.77 -14.13
N ILE A 364 0.05 15.49 -13.06
CA ILE A 364 0.97 15.73 -11.95
C ILE A 364 0.80 14.56 -10.99
N GLY A 365 1.88 13.81 -10.73
CA GLY A 365 1.82 12.54 -9.98
C GLY A 365 2.90 12.40 -8.92
N LEU A 366 2.52 11.80 -7.79
CA LEU A 366 3.38 11.45 -6.66
C LEU A 366 3.29 9.93 -6.46
N ARG A 367 4.44 9.24 -6.44
CA ARG A 367 4.49 7.82 -6.05
C ARG A 367 4.16 7.72 -4.56
N VAL A 368 3.40 6.73 -4.12
CA VAL A 368 3.01 6.57 -2.71
C VAL A 368 3.20 5.13 -2.30
N MET A 369 4.18 4.87 -1.43
CA MET A 369 4.42 3.53 -0.90
C MET A 369 3.38 3.22 0.19
N ILE A 370 2.61 2.15 0.03
CA ILE A 370 1.52 1.76 0.94
C ILE A 370 2.02 0.65 1.85
N ARG A 371 2.30 0.93 3.13
CA ARG A 371 2.68 -0.12 4.09
C ARG A 371 1.53 -1.11 4.24
N SER A 372 1.84 -2.41 4.19
CA SER A 372 0.91 -3.50 4.54
C SER A 372 0.26 -3.25 5.91
N SER A 373 -0.98 -3.71 6.12
CA SER A 373 -1.74 -3.44 7.37
C SER A 373 -1.25 -4.26 8.59
N GLN A 374 -0.01 -4.74 8.54
CA GLN A 374 0.66 -5.53 9.57
C GLN A 374 1.53 -4.62 10.46
N GLU A 375 0.93 -4.02 11.50
CA GLU A 375 1.63 -3.07 12.39
C GLU A 375 2.94 -3.64 12.98
N SER A 376 2.95 -4.93 13.32
CA SER A 376 4.11 -5.65 13.86
C SER A 376 5.21 -5.98 12.83
N ARG A 377 4.96 -5.80 11.53
CA ARG A 377 5.94 -6.09 10.48
C ARG A 377 6.86 -4.90 10.27
N ALA A 378 8.02 -4.94 10.94
CA ALA A 378 8.92 -3.81 11.08
C ALA A 378 9.56 -3.36 9.76
N ALA A 379 9.83 -4.28 8.82
CA ALA A 379 10.39 -3.95 7.50
C ALA A 379 9.53 -2.94 6.71
N GLY A 380 8.21 -2.97 6.90
CA GLY A 380 7.28 -1.99 6.33
C GLY A 380 7.50 -0.54 6.78
N LEU A 381 8.33 -0.29 7.80
CA LEU A 381 8.75 1.08 8.15
C LEU A 381 9.83 1.64 7.22
N LYS A 382 10.59 0.79 6.51
CA LYS A 382 11.70 1.22 5.62
C LYS A 382 11.23 2.18 4.54
N ILE A 383 10.01 2.05 4.03
CA ILE A 383 9.46 2.95 3.00
C ILE A 383 9.47 4.43 3.42
N PHE A 384 9.36 4.73 4.72
CA PHE A 384 9.36 6.09 5.24
C PHE A 384 10.76 6.70 5.40
N GLY A 385 11.81 5.86 5.44
CA GLY A 385 13.22 6.29 5.53
C GLY A 385 13.94 6.19 4.19
N ASP A 386 13.82 5.04 3.52
CA ASP A 386 14.65 4.58 2.42
C ASP A 386 14.08 4.99 1.03
N LEU A 387 12.75 5.16 0.91
CA LEU A 387 12.07 5.48 -0.37
C LEU A 387 11.38 6.85 -0.42
N ARG A 388 10.85 7.35 0.69
CA ARG A 388 10.16 8.64 0.73
C ARG A 388 11.12 9.79 0.42
N SER A 389 10.67 10.73 -0.41
CA SER A 389 11.46 11.84 -0.94
C SER A 389 10.54 12.96 -1.47
N SER A 390 11.09 14.00 -2.08
CA SER A 390 10.32 14.99 -2.83
C SER A 390 9.53 14.41 -4.03
N THR A 391 9.81 13.17 -4.46
CA THR A 391 9.13 12.50 -5.60
C THR A 391 8.39 11.21 -5.24
N ALA A 392 8.36 10.86 -3.95
CA ALA A 392 7.61 9.71 -3.42
C ALA A 392 7.14 9.98 -1.98
N GLY A 393 5.85 9.83 -1.72
CA GLY A 393 5.27 9.75 -0.38
C GLY A 393 5.23 8.34 0.16
N ALA A 394 4.81 8.19 1.42
CA ALA A 394 4.55 6.90 2.05
C ALA A 394 3.38 6.99 3.03
N VAL A 395 2.59 5.92 3.15
CA VAL A 395 1.37 5.86 3.98
C VAL A 395 1.22 4.51 4.68
N GLN A 396 0.43 4.48 5.75
CA GLN A 396 -0.02 3.27 6.43
C GLN A 396 -1.44 3.49 6.98
N ASP A 397 -2.27 2.45 7.05
CA ASP A 397 -3.56 2.44 7.76
C ASP A 397 -3.69 1.13 8.55
N PHE A 398 -4.07 1.25 9.83
CA PHE A 398 -4.19 0.13 10.77
C PHE A 398 -5.53 0.19 11.50
N SER A 399 -6.06 -0.96 11.87
CA SER A 399 -7.34 -1.04 12.61
C SER A 399 -7.31 -0.29 13.96
N GLY A 400 -6.14 -0.10 14.56
CA GLY A 400 -5.97 0.44 15.92
C GLY A 400 -6.16 -0.63 17.01
N VAL A 401 -6.40 -1.87 16.60
CA VAL A 401 -6.34 -3.06 17.46
C VAL A 401 -5.02 -3.77 17.11
N GLY A 402 -4.20 -4.07 18.12
CA GLY A 402 -2.93 -4.78 17.90
C GLY A 402 -3.17 -6.22 17.45
N HIS A 403 -3.13 -6.46 16.15
CA HIS A 403 -3.27 -7.80 15.58
C HIS A 403 -1.92 -8.54 15.60
N PRO A 404 -1.92 -9.88 15.77
CA PRO A 404 -0.77 -10.69 15.42
C PRO A 404 -0.51 -10.58 13.91
N ARG A 405 0.69 -10.99 13.47
CA ARG A 405 0.98 -11.22 12.05
C ARG A 405 -0.06 -12.19 11.47
N ASP A 406 -0.91 -11.67 10.60
CA ASP A 406 -1.95 -12.38 9.86
C ASP A 406 -1.51 -12.27 8.40
N ASP A 407 -0.85 -13.29 7.86
CA ASP A 407 -0.11 -13.22 6.59
C ASP A 407 -1.03 -12.85 5.40
N PHE A 408 -2.35 -12.99 5.53
CA PHE A 408 -3.33 -12.48 4.57
C PHE A 408 -3.33 -10.94 4.45
N GLU A 409 -2.91 -10.19 5.47
CA GLU A 409 -2.77 -8.71 5.42
C GLU A 409 -1.45 -8.25 4.76
N SER A 410 -0.62 -9.19 4.27
CA SER A 410 0.53 -8.88 3.42
C SER A 410 0.12 -8.43 2.02
N THR A 411 1.01 -7.71 1.35
CA THR A 411 0.75 -7.14 0.03
C THR A 411 0.98 -8.08 -1.17
N GLY A 412 1.58 -9.26 -1.01
CA GLY A 412 1.44 -10.36 -2.01
C GLY A 412 -0.01 -10.84 -2.17
N ASN A 413 -0.85 -10.63 -1.14
CA ASN A 413 -2.29 -10.87 -1.22
C ASN A 413 -3.07 -9.73 -1.94
N LEU A 414 -2.41 -8.67 -2.41
CA LEU A 414 -3.03 -7.48 -3.04
C LEU A 414 -2.46 -7.24 -4.43
N GLU A 415 -3.33 -7.32 -5.43
CA GLU A 415 -2.98 -7.15 -6.86
C GLU A 415 -3.93 -6.16 -7.54
N THR A 416 -3.65 -5.81 -8.80
CA THR A 416 -4.51 -4.91 -9.59
C THR A 416 -4.88 -5.47 -10.96
N ILE A 417 -6.17 -5.75 -11.16
CA ILE A 417 -6.78 -6.02 -12.46
C ILE A 417 -6.61 -4.76 -13.32
N PRO A 418 -5.97 -4.83 -14.52
CA PRO A 418 -5.77 -3.65 -15.38
C PRO A 418 -7.09 -3.01 -15.85
N PRO A 419 -7.06 -1.79 -16.44
CA PRO A 419 -8.27 -1.06 -16.82
C PRO A 419 -9.23 -1.83 -17.74
N TYR A 420 -10.53 -1.63 -17.56
CA TYR A 420 -11.58 -2.20 -18.42
C TYR A 420 -12.91 -1.44 -18.30
N THR A 421 -13.87 -1.76 -19.17
CA THR A 421 -15.29 -1.40 -19.02
C THR A 421 -16.13 -2.67 -19.16
N TYR A 422 -17.14 -2.84 -18.30
CA TYR A 422 -18.04 -3.98 -18.33
C TYR A 422 -19.43 -3.64 -17.79
N ASN A 423 -20.50 -4.16 -18.40
CA ASN A 423 -21.90 -3.91 -18.04
C ASN A 423 -22.26 -2.42 -17.82
N GLY A 424 -21.69 -1.53 -18.65
CA GLY A 424 -21.92 -0.09 -18.58
C GLY A 424 -21.12 0.65 -17.50
N LYS A 425 -20.23 -0.03 -16.78
CA LYS A 425 -19.35 0.57 -15.76
C LYS A 425 -17.89 0.55 -16.20
N SER A 426 -17.21 1.69 -16.08
CA SER A 426 -15.80 1.86 -16.42
C SER A 426 -14.92 1.79 -15.17
N TYR A 427 -13.73 1.22 -15.33
CA TYR A 427 -12.67 1.10 -14.33
C TYR A 427 -11.35 1.63 -14.91
N PRO A 428 -11.18 2.95 -15.04
CA PRO A 428 -10.03 3.56 -15.73
C PRO A 428 -8.70 3.35 -14.97
N ALA A 429 -8.72 3.22 -13.64
CA ALA A 429 -7.55 2.84 -12.84
C ALA A 429 -7.37 1.31 -12.71
N GLY A 430 -8.18 0.51 -13.42
CA GLY A 430 -8.35 -0.91 -13.09
C GLY A 430 -9.17 -1.13 -11.83
N ARG A 431 -9.07 -2.33 -11.24
CA ARG A 431 -9.57 -2.63 -9.89
C ARG A 431 -8.51 -3.32 -9.06
N ALA A 432 -8.35 -2.90 -7.82
CA ALA A 432 -7.61 -3.69 -6.85
C ALA A 432 -8.34 -5.03 -6.63
N VAL A 433 -7.61 -6.09 -6.33
CA VAL A 433 -8.16 -7.41 -6.02
C VAL A 433 -7.33 -8.02 -4.88
N MET A 434 -8.03 -8.49 -3.84
CA MET A 434 -7.38 -9.02 -2.64
C MET A 434 -8.01 -10.34 -2.19
N GLY A 435 -7.19 -11.29 -1.75
CA GLY A 435 -7.69 -12.50 -1.10
C GLY A 435 -8.41 -12.19 0.20
N SER A 436 -9.53 -12.85 0.44
CA SER A 436 -10.40 -12.64 1.60
C SER A 436 -10.78 -14.00 2.20
N PRO A 437 -9.93 -14.56 3.07
CA PRO A 437 -10.05 -15.95 3.51
C PRO A 437 -11.38 -16.22 4.20
N GLU A 438 -12.08 -17.28 3.78
CA GLU A 438 -13.42 -17.63 4.29
C GLU A 438 -14.46 -16.49 4.12
N GLY A 439 -14.18 -15.50 3.28
CA GLY A 439 -14.97 -14.27 3.13
C GLY A 439 -14.68 -13.17 4.16
N LYS A 440 -13.74 -13.37 5.10
CA LYS A 440 -13.25 -12.34 6.04
C LYS A 440 -12.81 -11.11 5.26
N LYS A 441 -13.32 -9.93 5.63
CA LYS A 441 -12.79 -8.65 5.15
C LYS A 441 -11.53 -8.29 5.95
N LEU A 442 -10.45 -8.06 5.22
CA LEU A 442 -9.15 -7.66 5.75
C LEU A 442 -9.10 -6.16 6.08
N HIS A 443 -8.13 -5.74 6.89
CA HIS A 443 -7.99 -4.34 7.32
C HIS A 443 -7.55 -3.42 6.17
N MET A 444 -6.63 -3.88 5.32
CA MET A 444 -6.24 -3.18 4.09
C MET A 444 -7.45 -2.86 3.19
N MET A 445 -8.48 -3.71 3.17
CA MET A 445 -9.66 -3.48 2.32
C MET A 445 -10.49 -2.26 2.74
N ALA A 446 -10.47 -1.87 4.02
CA ALA A 446 -11.10 -0.62 4.43
C ALA A 446 -10.33 0.60 3.87
N PHE A 447 -9.00 0.52 3.83
CA PHE A 447 -8.17 1.55 3.23
C PHE A 447 -8.40 1.69 1.73
N LEU A 448 -8.42 0.57 1.00
CA LEU A 448 -8.63 0.52 -0.45
C LEU A 448 -10.04 0.99 -0.86
N GLU A 449 -11.08 0.58 -0.14
CA GLU A 449 -12.46 1.05 -0.40
C GLU A 449 -12.59 2.58 -0.23
N ALA A 450 -11.89 3.19 0.74
CA ALA A 450 -11.92 4.64 0.95
C ALA A 450 -11.29 5.44 -0.20
N GLN A 451 -10.56 4.79 -1.12
CA GLN A 451 -10.05 5.42 -2.34
C GLN A 451 -11.12 5.50 -3.44
N GLU A 452 -12.15 4.67 -3.36
CA GLU A 452 -13.31 4.52 -4.26
C GLU A 452 -12.98 4.07 -5.70
N VAL A 453 -12.00 4.68 -6.37
CA VAL A 453 -11.79 4.56 -7.83
C VAL A 453 -11.42 3.14 -8.31
N GLN A 454 -10.74 2.35 -7.47
CA GLN A 454 -10.32 0.97 -7.80
C GLN A 454 -11.23 -0.13 -7.20
N GLU A 455 -12.39 0.22 -6.62
CA GLU A 455 -13.45 -0.67 -6.08
C GLU A 455 -13.01 -2.12 -5.78
N PRO A 456 -12.28 -2.36 -4.66
CA PRO A 456 -11.49 -3.57 -4.50
C PRO A 456 -12.33 -4.86 -4.53
N LEU A 457 -11.95 -5.79 -5.40
CA LEU A 457 -12.58 -7.10 -5.55
C LEU A 457 -12.06 -8.09 -4.49
N ARG A 458 -12.92 -9.03 -4.08
CA ARG A 458 -12.58 -10.10 -3.13
C ARG A 458 -12.64 -11.46 -3.79
N ILE A 459 -11.55 -12.22 -3.67
CA ILE A 459 -11.44 -13.63 -4.06
C ILE A 459 -11.12 -14.50 -2.83
N ASP A 460 -11.12 -15.82 -2.95
CA ASP A 460 -10.83 -16.72 -1.80
C ASP A 460 -9.48 -17.41 -1.94
N THR A 461 -8.56 -17.04 -1.05
CA THR A 461 -7.19 -17.57 -0.96
C THR A 461 -7.01 -18.49 0.25
N SER A 462 -8.08 -18.81 1.01
CA SER A 462 -7.99 -19.62 2.25
C SER A 462 -7.54 -21.07 2.06
N TRP A 463 -7.48 -21.54 0.81
CA TRP A 463 -6.98 -22.85 0.41
C TRP A 463 -5.44 -22.91 0.34
N LEU A 464 -4.77 -21.75 0.25
CA LEU A 464 -3.31 -21.65 0.16
C LEU A 464 -2.64 -21.59 1.53
N GLY A 465 -1.38 -22.03 1.57
CA GLY A 465 -0.56 -22.13 2.77
C GLY A 465 -0.26 -20.76 3.37
N VAL A 466 0.28 -19.87 2.54
CA VAL A 466 0.53 -18.46 2.87
C VAL A 466 -0.79 -17.68 2.76
N GLY A 467 -1.47 -17.76 1.62
CA GLY A 467 -2.84 -17.27 1.46
C GLY A 467 -2.99 -16.08 0.52
N HIS A 468 -2.15 -15.98 -0.50
CA HIS A 468 -2.03 -14.81 -1.38
C HIS A 468 -2.68 -15.04 -2.76
N ILE A 469 -2.66 -14.02 -3.61
CA ILE A 469 -3.21 -14.08 -4.98
C ILE A 469 -2.10 -14.37 -6.01
N ASP A 470 -0.93 -13.77 -5.82
CA ASP A 470 0.26 -13.96 -6.66
C ASP A 470 0.82 -15.39 -6.63
N GLU A 471 0.43 -16.20 -5.64
CA GLU A 471 0.68 -17.65 -5.60
C GLU A 471 0.09 -18.39 -6.83
N PHE A 472 -0.98 -17.89 -7.46
CA PHE A 472 -1.74 -18.64 -8.50
C PHE A 472 -2.41 -17.81 -9.63
N MET A 473 -2.34 -16.48 -9.62
CA MET A 473 -3.02 -15.59 -10.58
C MET A 473 -2.19 -14.34 -10.89
N GLN A 474 -2.15 -13.95 -12.18
CA GLN A 474 -1.43 -12.77 -12.66
C GLN A 474 -2.19 -12.13 -13.84
N PHE A 475 -2.06 -10.83 -14.05
CA PHE A 475 -2.61 -10.13 -15.21
C PHE A 475 -1.51 -9.68 -16.19
N LEU A 476 -1.73 -9.87 -17.49
CA LEU A 476 -0.76 -9.58 -18.54
C LEU A 476 -1.38 -8.62 -19.58
N PRO A 477 -0.84 -7.42 -19.82
CA PRO A 477 -1.30 -6.58 -20.92
C PRO A 477 -0.98 -7.22 -22.28
N VAL A 478 -1.92 -7.18 -23.22
CA VAL A 478 -1.80 -7.72 -24.58
C VAL A 478 -2.40 -6.76 -25.60
N GLU A 479 -2.11 -6.97 -26.88
CA GLU A 479 -2.77 -6.25 -27.97
C GLU A 479 -4.13 -6.91 -28.26
N SER A 480 -5.17 -6.46 -27.55
CA SER A 480 -6.56 -6.91 -27.70
C SER A 480 -7.53 -5.76 -27.41
N GLU A 481 -8.83 -5.93 -27.70
CA GLU A 481 -9.88 -4.96 -27.38
C GLU A 481 -9.96 -4.63 -25.88
N ARG A 482 -9.62 -5.60 -25.01
CA ARG A 482 -9.53 -5.41 -23.55
C ARG A 482 -8.19 -4.83 -23.11
N GLY A 483 -7.13 -5.00 -23.91
CA GLY A 483 -5.76 -4.61 -23.57
C GLY A 483 -5.05 -5.55 -22.58
N TRP A 484 -5.69 -6.61 -22.07
CA TRP A 484 -5.10 -7.59 -21.15
C TRP A 484 -5.77 -8.98 -21.17
N VAL A 485 -5.05 -9.97 -20.65
CA VAL A 485 -5.51 -11.34 -20.33
C VAL A 485 -5.17 -11.68 -18.88
N MET A 486 -5.82 -12.71 -18.34
CA MET A 486 -5.50 -13.27 -17.02
C MET A 486 -4.69 -14.56 -17.18
N ALA A 487 -3.50 -14.63 -16.60
CA ALA A 487 -2.79 -15.88 -16.38
C ALA A 487 -3.26 -16.50 -15.05
N VAL A 488 -3.42 -17.82 -15.04
CA VAL A 488 -3.76 -18.62 -13.84
C VAL A 488 -3.16 -20.01 -13.94
N ASP A 489 -2.91 -20.60 -12.78
CA ASP A 489 -2.42 -21.97 -12.68
C ASP A 489 -3.38 -23.04 -13.25
N ASP A 490 -2.76 -24.13 -13.71
CA ASP A 490 -3.43 -25.37 -14.14
C ASP A 490 -2.73 -26.62 -13.54
N PRO A 491 -3.20 -27.06 -12.35
CA PRO A 491 -2.74 -28.30 -11.71
C PRO A 491 -3.03 -29.58 -12.52
N LEU A 492 -4.02 -29.56 -13.41
CA LEU A 492 -4.44 -30.75 -14.16
C LEU A 492 -3.57 -30.96 -15.41
N THR A 493 -3.17 -29.88 -16.08
CA THR A 493 -2.23 -29.95 -17.21
C THR A 493 -0.85 -30.44 -16.74
N ALA A 494 -0.29 -29.90 -15.66
CA ALA A 494 1.00 -30.39 -15.14
C ALA A 494 0.92 -31.85 -14.63
N LEU A 495 -0.18 -32.25 -13.98
CA LEU A 495 -0.41 -33.63 -13.58
C LEU A 495 -0.53 -34.58 -14.79
N LYS A 496 -1.19 -34.14 -15.88
CA LYS A 496 -1.28 -34.85 -17.15
C LYS A 496 0.11 -35.02 -17.80
N MET A 497 0.98 -34.01 -17.72
CA MET A 497 2.35 -34.08 -18.23
C MET A 497 3.19 -35.12 -17.48
N LEU A 498 3.19 -35.13 -16.14
CA LEU A 498 3.90 -36.15 -15.37
C LEU A 498 3.35 -37.57 -15.65
N LYS A 499 2.02 -37.74 -15.68
CA LYS A 499 1.39 -39.03 -16.00
C LYS A 499 1.70 -39.50 -17.43
N LYS A 500 1.77 -38.60 -18.41
CA LYS A 500 2.22 -38.94 -19.77
C LYS A 500 3.69 -39.36 -19.77
N ALA A 501 4.59 -38.63 -19.11
CA ALA A 501 5.99 -39.01 -19.00
C ALA A 501 6.17 -40.43 -18.41
N GLN A 502 5.44 -40.77 -17.34
CA GLN A 502 5.38 -42.11 -16.78
C GLN A 502 4.92 -43.16 -17.82
N GLN A 503 3.83 -42.88 -18.56
CA GLN A 503 3.28 -43.76 -19.60
C GLN A 503 4.24 -43.95 -20.78
N ASP A 504 5.01 -42.92 -21.14
CA ASP A 504 6.06 -42.94 -22.18
C ASP A 504 7.37 -43.60 -21.69
N GLY A 505 7.34 -44.31 -20.56
CA GLY A 505 8.48 -45.06 -19.99
C GLY A 505 9.49 -44.20 -19.23
N GLN A 506 9.24 -42.90 -19.03
CA GLN A 506 10.15 -41.96 -18.36
C GLN A 506 9.96 -41.90 -16.84
N GLY A 507 9.20 -42.83 -16.24
CA GLY A 507 8.90 -42.85 -14.80
C GLY A 507 10.12 -42.84 -13.88
N GLY A 508 11.25 -43.40 -14.35
CA GLY A 508 12.54 -43.38 -13.64
C GLY A 508 13.34 -42.08 -13.76
N VAL A 509 12.90 -41.09 -14.54
CA VAL A 509 13.56 -39.78 -14.63
C VAL A 509 13.40 -39.02 -13.32
N LYS A 510 14.46 -38.34 -12.88
CA LYS A 510 14.46 -37.50 -11.68
C LYS A 510 13.46 -36.35 -11.83
N ALA A 511 12.56 -36.18 -10.85
CA ALA A 511 11.45 -35.26 -10.93
C ALA A 511 11.86 -33.78 -10.83
N VAL A 512 13.00 -33.49 -10.19
CA VAL A 512 13.61 -32.15 -10.11
C VAL A 512 14.99 -32.20 -10.76
N SER A 513 15.23 -31.35 -11.76
CA SER A 513 16.47 -31.31 -12.54
C SER A 513 17.54 -30.35 -11.99
N ARG A 514 17.21 -29.57 -10.95
CA ARG A 514 18.10 -28.55 -10.37
C ARG A 514 19.48 -29.13 -10.00
N PRO A 515 20.59 -28.56 -10.51
CA PRO A 515 21.93 -28.95 -10.08
C PRO A 515 22.25 -28.41 -8.67
N ARG A 516 23.39 -28.80 -8.11
CA ARG A 516 23.96 -28.10 -6.95
C ARG A 516 24.78 -26.89 -7.41
N PHE A 517 24.50 -25.72 -6.87
CA PHE A 517 25.28 -24.51 -7.07
C PHE A 517 26.28 -24.28 -5.91
N PRO A 518 27.38 -23.54 -6.11
CA PRO A 518 28.37 -23.29 -5.06
C PRO A 518 27.85 -22.49 -3.85
N THR A 519 26.71 -21.82 -4.00
CA THR A 519 26.02 -20.98 -3.02
C THR A 519 24.93 -21.72 -2.24
N ASP A 520 24.62 -22.97 -2.59
CA ASP A 520 23.54 -23.74 -1.96
C ASP A 520 23.84 -24.07 -0.48
N PRO A 521 22.83 -24.11 0.42
CA PRO A 521 23.07 -24.46 1.82
C PRO A 521 23.52 -25.93 1.99
N THR A 522 24.58 -26.13 2.78
CA THR A 522 25.26 -27.43 2.93
C THR A 522 24.45 -28.52 3.64
N LYS A 523 23.39 -28.15 4.36
CA LYS A 523 22.44 -29.07 5.04
C LYS A 523 21.02 -29.05 4.44
N ALA A 524 20.83 -28.52 3.24
CA ALA A 524 19.50 -28.46 2.60
C ALA A 524 19.02 -29.81 2.05
N CYS A 525 17.70 -29.93 1.84
CA CYS A 525 17.11 -31.03 1.09
C CYS A 525 17.31 -30.79 -0.42
N TYR A 526 18.03 -31.69 -1.08
CA TYR A 526 18.06 -31.80 -2.53
C TYR A 526 17.07 -32.88 -2.94
N PRO A 527 16.02 -32.60 -3.72
CA PRO A 527 15.07 -33.62 -4.12
C PRO A 527 15.73 -34.77 -4.86
N ALA A 528 15.27 -35.99 -4.60
CA ALA A 528 15.79 -37.23 -5.18
C ALA A 528 14.68 -38.10 -5.82
N ASP A 529 13.41 -37.71 -5.68
CA ASP A 529 12.28 -38.47 -6.23
C ASP A 529 12.36 -38.58 -7.76
N THR A 530 11.99 -39.74 -8.29
CA THR A 530 11.64 -39.91 -9.71
C THR A 530 10.19 -39.51 -10.01
N ILE A 531 9.82 -39.37 -11.28
CA ILE A 531 8.43 -39.13 -11.71
C ILE A 531 7.48 -40.20 -11.12
N ASP A 532 7.87 -41.48 -11.14
CA ASP A 532 7.12 -42.57 -10.51
C ASP A 532 6.92 -42.34 -9.00
N GLN A 533 7.97 -41.91 -8.31
CA GLN A 533 7.92 -41.69 -6.86
C GLN A 533 7.05 -40.47 -6.52
N VAL A 534 7.03 -39.43 -7.36
CA VAL A 534 6.11 -38.27 -7.24
C VAL A 534 4.65 -38.67 -7.46
N ILE A 535 4.34 -39.35 -8.56
CA ILE A 535 2.95 -39.72 -8.89
C ILE A 535 2.34 -40.65 -7.83
N ASN A 536 3.17 -41.50 -7.21
CA ASN A 536 2.76 -42.41 -6.13
C ASN A 536 2.78 -41.77 -4.72
N LYS A 537 3.05 -40.46 -4.57
CA LYS A 537 2.89 -39.78 -3.27
C LYS A 537 1.41 -39.80 -2.84
N THR A 538 1.17 -40.02 -1.55
CA THR A 538 -0.18 -40.06 -0.97
C THR A 538 -0.94 -38.77 -1.27
N ASP A 539 -2.22 -38.88 -1.60
CA ASP A 539 -3.13 -37.79 -1.98
C ASP A 539 -2.74 -36.98 -3.25
N PHE A 540 -1.62 -37.26 -3.93
CA PHE A 540 -1.01 -36.32 -4.90
C PHE A 540 -1.94 -35.92 -6.06
N THR A 541 -2.68 -36.87 -6.65
CA THR A 541 -3.68 -36.56 -7.69
C THR A 541 -4.85 -35.72 -7.13
N SER A 542 -5.40 -36.13 -5.99
CA SER A 542 -6.53 -35.43 -5.35
C SER A 542 -6.19 -34.01 -4.86
N VAL A 543 -4.92 -33.73 -4.55
CA VAL A 543 -4.45 -32.36 -4.29
C VAL A 543 -4.64 -31.50 -5.54
N GLN A 544 -4.12 -31.93 -6.70
CA GLN A 544 -4.22 -31.14 -7.94
C GLN A 544 -5.68 -30.94 -8.35
N GLU A 545 -6.51 -31.99 -8.24
CA GLU A 545 -7.95 -31.90 -8.48
C GLU A 545 -8.64 -30.91 -7.54
N ASN A 546 -8.18 -30.73 -6.31
CA ASN A 546 -8.75 -29.79 -5.36
C ASN A 546 -8.25 -28.36 -5.61
N SER A 547 -6.94 -28.15 -5.79
CA SER A 547 -6.37 -26.86 -6.20
C SER A 547 -7.06 -26.33 -7.46
N ALA A 548 -7.25 -27.17 -8.48
CA ALA A 548 -7.94 -26.79 -9.72
C ALA A 548 -9.40 -26.35 -9.49
N LYS A 549 -10.12 -26.94 -8.52
CA LYS A 549 -11.48 -26.51 -8.14
C LYS A 549 -11.48 -25.15 -7.43
N GLU A 550 -10.49 -24.87 -6.58
CA GLU A 550 -10.38 -23.58 -5.89
C GLU A 550 -9.95 -22.46 -6.85
N ILE A 551 -8.95 -22.71 -7.70
CA ILE A 551 -8.55 -21.82 -8.79
C ILE A 551 -9.77 -21.51 -9.69
N GLN A 552 -10.55 -22.52 -10.09
CA GLN A 552 -11.72 -22.30 -10.93
C GLN A 552 -12.81 -21.44 -10.26
N ARG A 553 -13.05 -21.58 -8.95
CA ARG A 553 -13.99 -20.69 -8.22
C ARG A 553 -13.54 -19.22 -8.26
N ASN A 554 -12.23 -18.97 -8.23
CA ASN A 554 -11.68 -17.62 -8.33
C ASN A 554 -11.74 -17.09 -9.78
N ILE A 555 -11.49 -17.94 -10.78
CA ILE A 555 -11.74 -17.61 -12.20
C ILE A 555 -13.21 -17.23 -12.42
N ASP A 556 -14.16 -17.99 -11.87
CA ASP A 556 -15.59 -17.70 -11.99
C ASP A 556 -16.00 -16.39 -11.28
N ILE A 557 -15.21 -15.94 -10.29
CA ILE A 557 -15.33 -14.59 -9.72
C ILE A 557 -14.81 -13.55 -10.73
N ILE A 558 -13.59 -13.69 -11.26
CA ILE A 558 -13.06 -12.69 -12.21
C ILE A 558 -13.95 -12.61 -13.46
N LYS A 559 -14.37 -13.73 -14.07
CA LYS A 559 -15.30 -13.77 -15.22
C LYS A 559 -16.59 -12.98 -14.95
N ARG A 560 -17.21 -13.17 -13.78
CA ARG A 560 -18.46 -12.48 -13.41
C ARG A 560 -18.27 -10.97 -13.27
N GLU A 561 -17.10 -10.53 -12.81
CA GLU A 561 -16.84 -9.14 -12.42
C GLU A 561 -16.23 -8.30 -13.57
N THR A 562 -15.48 -8.94 -14.48
CA THR A 562 -14.77 -8.27 -15.58
C THR A 562 -15.35 -8.60 -16.97
N GLY A 563 -16.11 -9.69 -17.09
CA GLY A 563 -16.60 -10.18 -18.37
C GLY A 563 -15.55 -10.86 -19.25
N ILE A 564 -14.41 -11.31 -18.70
CA ILE A 564 -13.47 -12.15 -19.47
C ILE A 564 -14.09 -13.52 -19.82
N THR A 565 -13.70 -14.05 -20.97
CA THR A 565 -14.04 -15.39 -21.46
C THR A 565 -12.83 -16.32 -21.36
N ASP A 566 -13.01 -17.62 -21.57
CA ASP A 566 -11.89 -18.59 -21.59
C ASP A 566 -10.86 -18.34 -22.72
N ARG A 567 -11.16 -17.47 -23.70
CA ARG A 567 -10.20 -17.00 -24.72
C ARG A 567 -9.23 -15.95 -24.18
N GLU A 568 -9.52 -15.36 -23.04
CA GLU A 568 -8.75 -14.31 -22.38
C GLU A 568 -8.06 -14.84 -21.11
N ILE A 569 -7.93 -16.17 -20.99
CA ILE A 569 -7.32 -16.87 -19.87
C ILE A 569 -6.16 -17.74 -20.36
N VAL A 570 -4.95 -17.46 -19.86
CA VAL A 570 -3.76 -18.28 -20.07
C VAL A 570 -3.63 -19.29 -18.93
N ARG A 571 -3.37 -20.55 -19.25
CA ARG A 571 -3.19 -21.63 -18.27
C ARG A 571 -1.70 -21.95 -18.12
N ILE A 572 -1.16 -21.74 -16.91
CA ILE A 572 0.24 -21.98 -16.57
C ILE A 572 0.37 -23.34 -15.87
N PRO A 573 1.15 -24.32 -16.37
CA PRO A 573 1.29 -25.61 -15.72
C PRO A 573 2.03 -25.51 -14.37
N ALA A 574 1.32 -25.81 -13.28
CA ALA A 574 1.83 -25.75 -11.91
C ALA A 574 1.40 -27.00 -11.10
N LEU A 575 2.00 -27.26 -9.95
CA LEU A 575 1.64 -28.38 -9.07
C LEU A 575 1.67 -27.95 -7.60
N TYR A 576 0.89 -28.64 -6.76
CA TYR A 576 0.64 -28.28 -5.37
C TYR A 576 0.87 -29.45 -4.41
N TYR A 577 1.21 -29.16 -3.15
CA TYR A 577 1.21 -30.13 -2.04
C TYR A 577 0.73 -29.51 -0.72
N TYR A 578 0.33 -30.35 0.24
CA TYR A 578 -0.13 -29.91 1.56
C TYR A 578 0.99 -29.27 2.40
N ALA A 579 0.87 -27.99 2.71
CA ALA A 579 1.87 -27.23 3.46
C ALA A 579 2.00 -27.69 4.93
N GLY A 580 0.92 -28.18 5.55
CA GLY A 580 0.88 -28.54 6.97
C GLY A 580 1.15 -30.01 7.32
N LYS A 581 1.32 -30.91 6.34
CA LYS A 581 1.60 -32.34 6.63
C LYS A 581 3.10 -32.52 6.95
N SER A 582 3.42 -32.98 8.16
CA SER A 582 4.77 -32.98 8.75
C SER A 582 5.74 -34.05 8.18
N ARG A 583 5.96 -34.03 6.86
CA ARG A 583 7.00 -34.77 6.15
C ARG A 583 7.64 -33.82 5.12
N PRO A 584 8.94 -33.91 4.82
CA PRO A 584 9.46 -33.29 3.61
C PRO A 584 8.70 -33.86 2.42
N HIS A 585 8.17 -33.01 1.54
CA HIS A 585 7.39 -33.46 0.39
C HIS A 585 8.27 -34.20 -0.63
N TRP A 586 9.56 -33.82 -0.70
CA TRP A 586 10.62 -34.55 -1.39
C TRP A 586 11.31 -35.58 -0.49
N ASN A 587 11.66 -36.73 -1.06
CA ASN A 587 12.74 -37.57 -0.55
C ASN A 587 14.08 -36.88 -0.88
N CYS A 588 14.97 -36.73 0.10
CA CYS A 588 16.17 -35.90 -0.03
C CYS A 588 17.46 -36.71 -0.27
N GLU A 589 18.23 -36.34 -1.28
CA GLU A 589 19.66 -36.63 -1.39
C GLU A 589 20.41 -35.80 -0.34
N LEU A 590 20.74 -36.42 0.80
CA LEU A 590 21.71 -35.85 1.73
C LEU A 590 23.07 -35.65 1.03
N ALA A 591 23.83 -34.63 1.43
CA ALA A 591 25.19 -34.45 0.95
C ALA A 591 26.08 -35.64 1.38
N GLU A 592 27.05 -36.01 0.53
CA GLU A 592 27.90 -37.19 0.73
C GLU A 592 28.63 -37.13 2.09
N GLY A 593 28.43 -38.13 2.95
CA GLY A 593 29.18 -38.21 4.22
C GLY A 593 28.62 -39.05 5.37
N ARG A 594 27.34 -39.49 5.36
CA ARG A 594 26.80 -40.37 6.43
C ARG A 594 26.09 -41.60 5.89
N ASN A 595 26.56 -42.79 6.30
CA ASN A 595 25.81 -44.04 6.16
C ASN A 595 24.57 -44.02 7.06
N GLY A 596 23.48 -44.66 6.62
CA GLY A 596 22.19 -44.55 7.28
C GLY A 596 22.10 -45.24 8.64
N ASN A 597 21.90 -44.45 9.71
CA ASN A 597 21.04 -44.82 10.84
C ASN A 597 20.64 -43.65 11.78
N GLU A 598 21.13 -42.43 11.58
CA GLU A 598 20.69 -41.24 12.33
C GLU A 598 19.41 -40.65 11.72
N ARG A 599 18.25 -40.96 12.34
CA ARG A 599 16.96 -40.30 12.09
C ARG A 599 16.69 -39.31 13.23
N ARG A 600 16.39 -38.05 12.87
CA ARG A 600 16.58 -36.84 13.72
C ARG A 600 18.10 -36.63 13.89
N ASP A 601 18.69 -35.49 13.58
CA ASP A 601 18.35 -34.13 13.99
C ASP A 601 18.66 -33.10 12.88
N LEU A 602 17.74 -32.15 12.67
CA LEU A 602 17.97 -30.95 11.86
C LEU A 602 18.11 -29.70 12.74
N ASP A 603 18.95 -29.86 13.77
CA ASP A 603 19.59 -28.78 14.52
C ASP A 603 21.11 -29.08 14.56
N ALA A 604 21.95 -28.03 14.44
CA ALA A 604 23.42 -28.03 14.53
C ALA A 604 24.29 -28.81 13.48
N GLU A 605 25.06 -28.05 12.68
CA GLU A 605 26.53 -28.12 12.41
C GLU A 605 27.31 -29.38 11.87
N SER A 606 28.43 -29.06 11.20
CA SER A 606 29.72 -29.76 10.88
C SER A 606 29.85 -31.18 10.22
N ALA A 607 30.77 -31.24 9.23
CA ALA A 607 31.76 -32.30 8.82
C ALA A 607 31.30 -33.76 8.45
N SER A 608 32.01 -34.56 7.61
CA SER A 608 33.02 -34.36 6.52
C SER A 608 33.36 -35.70 5.76
N GLY A 609 33.70 -35.69 4.45
CA GLY A 609 34.68 -36.66 3.85
C GLY A 609 34.35 -37.59 2.64
N GLN A 610 34.54 -37.11 1.40
CA GLN A 610 35.10 -37.76 0.16
C GLN A 610 34.59 -39.09 -0.50
N SER A 611 34.29 -38.99 -1.83
CA SER A 611 34.62 -39.92 -2.96
C SER A 611 33.78 -41.22 -3.21
N SER A 612 33.47 -41.71 -4.43
CA SER A 612 33.28 -41.23 -5.86
C SER A 612 32.88 -42.48 -6.75
N ARG A 613 32.75 -42.59 -8.10
CA ARG A 613 33.08 -41.79 -9.33
C ARG A 613 32.47 -42.43 -10.63
N ASN A 614 31.97 -41.63 -11.61
CA ASN A 614 31.83 -41.92 -13.08
C ASN A 614 30.92 -43.09 -13.58
N SER A 615 30.41 -43.21 -14.84
CA SER A 615 30.59 -42.47 -16.13
C SER A 615 29.40 -42.56 -17.13
N SER A 616 29.16 -41.45 -17.89
CA SER A 616 28.78 -41.33 -19.34
C SER A 616 27.51 -41.97 -19.96
N LEU A 617 26.82 -41.16 -20.80
CA LEU A 617 25.76 -41.53 -21.76
C LEU A 617 26.10 -41.04 -23.20
N ALA A 618 25.24 -41.36 -24.19
CA ALA A 618 25.44 -41.08 -25.64
C ALA A 618 24.45 -40.03 -26.23
N PRO A 619 24.70 -39.50 -27.46
CA PRO A 619 24.13 -38.21 -27.92
C PRO A 619 22.66 -38.19 -28.41
N PRO A 620 22.02 -37.00 -28.56
CA PRO A 620 20.56 -36.86 -28.58
C PRO A 620 19.99 -36.17 -29.84
N GLU A 621 20.06 -36.80 -31.02
CA GLU A 621 19.66 -36.14 -32.30
C GLU A 621 18.27 -36.55 -32.83
N GLN A 622 17.54 -37.44 -32.13
CA GLN A 622 16.28 -38.05 -32.63
C GLN A 622 15.00 -37.56 -31.95
N LEU A 623 15.06 -36.75 -30.88
CA LEU A 623 13.87 -36.48 -30.05
C LEU A 623 13.15 -35.15 -30.31
N GLU A 624 13.76 -34.20 -31.02
CA GLU A 624 13.13 -32.88 -31.25
C GLU A 624 11.79 -32.98 -32.01
N ALA A 625 11.66 -33.96 -32.90
CA ALA A 625 10.45 -34.23 -33.67
C ALA A 625 9.25 -34.72 -32.83
N GLN A 626 9.47 -35.24 -31.60
CA GLN A 626 8.39 -35.82 -30.80
C GLN A 626 7.60 -34.79 -29.97
N VAL A 627 8.21 -33.65 -29.65
CA VAL A 627 7.61 -32.63 -28.77
C VAL A 627 6.51 -31.83 -29.48
N ALA A 628 6.65 -31.58 -30.78
CA ALA A 628 5.73 -30.74 -31.55
C ALA A 628 4.29 -31.30 -31.62
N ASN A 629 4.13 -32.62 -31.69
CA ASN A 629 2.82 -33.26 -31.91
C ASN A 629 1.88 -33.22 -30.69
N ILE A 630 2.35 -32.81 -29.51
CA ILE A 630 1.52 -32.79 -28.29
C ILE A 630 0.55 -31.58 -28.27
N PHE A 631 0.88 -30.50 -28.98
CA PHE A 631 0.15 -29.22 -28.93
C PHE A 631 -1.00 -29.09 -29.95
N GLY A 632 -1.24 -30.11 -30.79
CA GLY A 632 -2.22 -30.04 -31.89
C GLY A 632 -3.68 -30.36 -31.51
N GLU A 633 -3.93 -31.08 -30.41
CA GLU A 633 -5.25 -31.64 -30.10
C GLU A 633 -5.81 -31.19 -28.75
N MET A 634 -6.26 -29.93 -28.67
CA MET A 634 -7.10 -29.44 -27.55
C MET A 634 -8.23 -28.54 -28.05
N THR A 635 -9.39 -29.13 -28.35
CA THR A 635 -10.65 -28.42 -28.59
C THR A 635 -11.83 -29.09 -27.87
N GLU A 636 -12.75 -28.23 -27.39
CA GLU A 636 -14.08 -28.51 -26.82
C GLU A 636 -14.22 -29.41 -25.56
N ILE A 637 -14.76 -28.80 -24.50
CA ILE A 637 -15.49 -29.47 -23.40
C ILE A 637 -16.85 -28.74 -23.28
N PRO A 638 -18.00 -29.43 -23.16
CA PRO A 638 -19.30 -28.81 -23.41
C PRO A 638 -19.81 -27.89 -22.28
N VAL A 639 -20.52 -26.83 -22.68
CA VAL A 639 -21.06 -25.78 -21.82
C VAL A 639 -22.25 -26.25 -20.98
N LEU A 640 -22.15 -26.12 -19.65
CA LEU A 640 -23.31 -26.17 -18.75
C LEU A 640 -23.98 -24.78 -18.65
N ARG A 641 -25.32 -24.77 -18.74
CA ARG A 641 -26.11 -23.52 -18.79
C ARG A 641 -26.13 -22.80 -17.44
N ALA A 642 -26.10 -21.47 -17.49
CA ALA A 642 -26.24 -20.62 -16.31
C ALA A 642 -27.59 -20.82 -15.60
N GLY A 643 -27.54 -21.05 -14.29
CA GLY A 643 -28.68 -21.00 -13.38
C GLY A 643 -28.53 -19.83 -12.40
N THR A 644 -29.62 -19.42 -11.75
CA THR A 644 -29.62 -18.35 -10.74
C THR A 644 -28.64 -18.62 -9.59
N PRO A 645 -28.04 -17.57 -8.99
CA PRO A 645 -27.04 -17.74 -7.94
C PRO A 645 -27.55 -18.54 -6.74
N PRO A 646 -26.80 -19.54 -6.24
CA PRO A 646 -27.10 -20.11 -4.94
C PRO A 646 -26.92 -19.05 -3.85
N LYS A 647 -27.72 -19.15 -2.78
CA LYS A 647 -27.52 -18.34 -1.56
C LYS A 647 -26.11 -18.58 -0.99
N PRO A 648 -25.56 -17.64 -0.20
CA PRO A 648 -24.26 -17.85 0.45
C PRO A 648 -24.26 -19.13 1.29
N VAL A 649 -23.58 -20.16 0.80
CA VAL A 649 -23.24 -21.33 1.58
C VAL A 649 -22.10 -20.91 2.50
N GLU A 650 -22.25 -21.13 3.81
CA GLU A 650 -21.15 -20.93 4.76
C GLU A 650 -19.97 -21.80 4.31
N ARG A 651 -18.88 -21.17 3.86
CA ARG A 651 -17.71 -21.90 3.35
C ARG A 651 -17.11 -22.68 4.53
N ARG A 652 -17.05 -24.00 4.40
CA ARG A 652 -16.38 -24.87 5.37
C ARG A 652 -14.92 -24.41 5.48
N LYS A 653 -14.50 -24.04 6.69
CA LYS A 653 -13.12 -23.67 7.00
C LYS A 653 -12.15 -24.73 6.49
N VAL A 654 -11.14 -24.32 5.73
CA VAL A 654 -10.02 -25.19 5.33
C VAL A 654 -9.08 -25.29 6.53
N ALA A 655 -8.83 -26.50 7.02
CA ALA A 655 -7.92 -26.73 8.13
C ALA A 655 -6.48 -26.38 7.71
N LYS A 656 -5.61 -25.96 8.63
CA LYS A 656 -4.27 -25.47 8.26
C LYS A 656 -3.40 -26.59 7.66
N GLU A 657 -3.65 -27.81 8.09
CA GLU A 657 -3.10 -29.07 7.59
C GLU A 657 -3.58 -29.46 6.17
N ASP A 658 -4.73 -28.94 5.73
CA ASP A 658 -5.33 -29.20 4.41
C ASP A 658 -5.01 -28.09 3.38
N ARG A 659 -4.36 -27.00 3.80
CA ARG A 659 -3.87 -25.93 2.90
C ARG A 659 -2.70 -26.40 2.05
N VAL A 660 -2.57 -25.82 0.86
CA VAL A 660 -1.57 -26.21 -0.14
C VAL A 660 -0.62 -25.08 -0.55
N THR A 661 0.54 -25.43 -1.09
CA THR A 661 1.57 -24.51 -1.60
C THR A 661 2.22 -25.11 -2.85
N SER A 662 2.97 -24.31 -3.61
CA SER A 662 3.65 -24.70 -4.85
C SER A 662 4.64 -25.86 -4.63
N PHE A 663 4.58 -26.90 -5.47
CA PHE A 663 5.39 -28.14 -5.39
C PHE A 663 6.68 -28.08 -6.21
N TYR A 664 6.69 -27.19 -7.19
CA TYR A 664 7.86 -26.67 -7.91
C TYR A 664 7.81 -25.14 -7.78
N PRO A 665 8.91 -24.40 -7.99
CA PRO A 665 8.91 -22.95 -7.95
C PRO A 665 7.79 -22.32 -8.81
N SER A 666 7.00 -21.43 -8.24
CA SER A 666 5.71 -21.03 -8.82
C SER A 666 5.89 -20.05 -9.98
N THR A 667 5.94 -20.57 -11.20
CA THR A 667 6.26 -19.76 -12.41
C THR A 667 5.28 -18.61 -12.72
N ILE A 668 4.12 -18.55 -12.04
CA ILE A 668 3.20 -17.41 -12.10
C ILE A 668 3.53 -16.32 -11.07
N ASN A 669 4.19 -16.67 -9.97
CA ASN A 669 4.73 -15.77 -8.94
C ASN A 669 6.01 -15.09 -9.47
N SER A 670 5.82 -14.28 -10.51
CA SER A 670 6.86 -13.79 -11.41
C SER A 670 6.77 -12.29 -11.69
N ILE A 671 7.87 -11.67 -12.10
CA ILE A 671 7.90 -10.22 -12.38
C ILE A 671 7.53 -9.96 -13.84
N VAL A 672 6.41 -9.26 -14.08
CA VAL A 672 6.06 -8.74 -15.41
C VAL A 672 6.87 -7.48 -15.72
N LEU A 673 7.85 -7.62 -16.61
CA LEU A 673 8.77 -6.57 -17.04
C LEU A 673 8.25 -5.81 -18.28
N ASN A 674 9.02 -4.83 -18.72
CA ASN A 674 8.79 -4.14 -20.00
C ASN A 674 9.03 -5.09 -21.20
N ASN A 675 8.68 -4.65 -22.41
CA ASN A 675 8.98 -5.35 -23.67
C ASN A 675 8.44 -6.78 -23.79
N LYS A 676 7.35 -7.11 -23.06
CA LYS A 676 6.73 -8.44 -22.99
C LYS A 676 7.65 -9.55 -22.44
N GLU A 677 8.51 -9.22 -21.48
CA GLU A 677 9.27 -10.23 -20.73
C GLU A 677 8.63 -10.52 -19.36
N VAL A 678 8.66 -11.79 -18.95
CA VAL A 678 8.40 -12.23 -17.57
C VAL A 678 9.69 -12.81 -16.98
N LEU A 679 10.07 -12.38 -15.77
CA LEU A 679 11.09 -13.05 -14.96
C LEU A 679 10.40 -14.03 -14.01
N ALA A 680 10.38 -15.31 -14.37
CA ALA A 680 9.79 -16.39 -13.58
C ALA A 680 10.84 -17.15 -12.75
N PRO A 681 10.46 -17.71 -11.59
CA PRO A 681 11.29 -18.72 -10.94
C PRO A 681 11.48 -19.91 -11.87
N ASN A 682 12.66 -20.51 -11.85
CA ASN A 682 12.95 -21.71 -12.64
C ASN A 682 12.20 -22.91 -12.03
N PRO A 683 11.25 -23.55 -12.75
CA PRO A 683 10.50 -24.66 -12.20
C PRO A 683 11.37 -25.91 -11.97
N TRP A 684 12.53 -26.02 -12.61
CA TRP A 684 13.45 -27.15 -12.50
C TRP A 684 12.76 -28.52 -12.64
N GLY A 685 11.82 -28.64 -13.57
CA GLY A 685 11.03 -29.84 -13.77
C GLY A 685 11.83 -31.01 -14.38
N PRO A 686 11.17 -32.16 -14.65
CA PRO A 686 11.84 -33.34 -15.17
C PRO A 686 12.44 -33.08 -16.56
N VAL A 687 13.73 -33.35 -16.73
CA VAL A 687 14.40 -33.21 -18.03
C VAL A 687 14.18 -34.48 -18.85
N ILE A 688 13.38 -34.36 -19.91
CA ILE A 688 13.09 -35.43 -20.88
C ILE A 688 13.53 -34.94 -22.26
N GLY A 689 14.39 -35.69 -22.93
CA GLY A 689 14.95 -35.28 -24.23
C GLY A 689 15.85 -34.04 -24.17
N GLY A 690 16.49 -33.77 -23.03
CA GLY A 690 17.34 -32.59 -22.82
C GLY A 690 16.57 -31.29 -22.58
N LYS A 691 15.24 -31.33 -22.41
CA LYS A 691 14.39 -30.18 -22.12
C LYS A 691 13.64 -30.42 -20.80
N ASP A 692 13.63 -29.43 -19.91
CA ASP A 692 12.67 -29.41 -18.79
C ASP A 692 11.26 -29.31 -19.37
N ILE A 693 10.43 -30.32 -19.12
CA ILE A 693 9.07 -30.37 -19.68
C ILE A 693 8.15 -29.31 -19.07
N LEU A 694 8.37 -28.92 -17.80
CA LEU A 694 7.56 -27.89 -17.13
C LEU A 694 7.96 -26.50 -17.64
N GLY A 695 9.25 -26.17 -17.59
CA GLY A 695 9.78 -24.91 -18.13
C GLY A 695 9.45 -24.70 -19.61
N ALA A 696 9.51 -25.76 -20.43
CA ALA A 696 9.12 -25.68 -21.84
C ALA A 696 7.61 -25.38 -22.03
N ALA A 697 6.74 -25.98 -21.21
CA ALA A 697 5.29 -25.75 -21.31
C ALA A 697 4.87 -24.38 -20.74
N VAL A 698 5.51 -23.91 -19.67
CA VAL A 698 5.34 -22.55 -19.13
C VAL A 698 5.76 -21.51 -20.17
N SER A 699 6.95 -21.65 -20.78
CA SER A 699 7.40 -20.75 -21.85
C SER A 699 6.45 -20.78 -23.06
N ALA A 700 5.89 -21.93 -23.41
CA ALA A 700 4.89 -22.03 -24.48
C ALA A 700 3.57 -21.31 -24.15
N ALA A 701 3.12 -21.38 -22.89
CA ALA A 701 1.89 -20.72 -22.44
C ALA A 701 2.01 -19.18 -22.51
N TYR A 702 3.11 -18.62 -22.01
CA TYR A 702 3.40 -17.17 -22.14
C TYR A 702 3.65 -16.75 -23.60
N ALA A 703 4.37 -17.56 -24.39
CA ALA A 703 4.56 -17.28 -25.82
C ALA A 703 3.24 -17.26 -26.62
N GLY A 704 2.23 -18.02 -26.20
CA GLY A 704 0.88 -18.00 -26.76
C GLY A 704 0.17 -16.64 -26.64
N VAL A 705 0.65 -15.74 -25.78
CA VAL A 705 0.18 -14.34 -25.66
C VAL A 705 1.31 -13.32 -25.94
N ASN A 706 2.29 -13.72 -26.74
CA ASN A 706 3.43 -12.91 -27.18
C ASN A 706 4.33 -12.40 -26.02
N TYR A 707 4.53 -13.24 -25.00
CA TYR A 707 5.50 -13.00 -23.92
C TYR A 707 6.72 -13.93 -24.02
N THR A 708 7.90 -13.41 -23.68
CA THR A 708 9.10 -14.20 -23.43
C THR A 708 9.25 -14.47 -21.94
N VAL A 709 9.89 -15.58 -21.58
CA VAL A 709 10.16 -15.95 -20.17
C VAL A 709 11.66 -16.08 -19.95
N SER A 710 12.17 -15.31 -19.01
CA SER A 710 13.48 -15.49 -18.40
C SER A 710 13.33 -16.25 -17.09
N TYR A 711 14.19 -17.22 -16.84
CA TYR A 711 14.20 -17.99 -15.60
C TYR A 711 15.39 -17.59 -14.72
N MET A 712 15.13 -17.42 -13.42
CA MET A 712 16.14 -17.21 -12.37
C MET A 712 15.94 -18.26 -11.27
N ASP A 713 17.02 -18.64 -10.57
CA ASP A 713 16.93 -19.62 -9.48
C ASP A 713 16.64 -18.95 -8.14
N ASP A 714 15.61 -19.43 -7.45
CA ASP A 714 15.22 -18.99 -6.12
C ASP A 714 14.95 -20.17 -5.15
N TRP A 715 15.35 -21.38 -5.54
CA TRP A 715 14.97 -22.63 -4.86
C TRP A 715 15.26 -22.59 -3.35
N PHE A 716 16.47 -22.18 -2.97
CA PHE A 716 16.86 -22.04 -1.56
C PHE A 716 16.71 -20.61 -1.00
N THR A 717 16.46 -19.61 -1.84
CA THR A 717 16.26 -18.23 -1.37
C THR A 717 14.83 -18.02 -0.86
N HIS A 718 13.83 -18.47 -1.62
CA HIS A 718 12.41 -18.27 -1.35
C HIS A 718 11.59 -19.57 -1.45
N HIS A 719 11.75 -20.40 -2.48
CA HIS A 719 10.80 -21.48 -2.79
C HIS A 719 10.58 -22.48 -1.62
N VAL A 720 11.67 -23.02 -1.04
CA VAL A 720 11.59 -23.96 0.09
C VAL A 720 11.00 -23.36 1.39
N ILE A 721 10.72 -22.05 1.41
CA ILE A 721 10.04 -21.34 2.51
C ILE A 721 8.73 -20.66 2.08
N PHE A 722 8.09 -21.19 1.02
CA PHE A 722 6.70 -20.92 0.59
C PHE A 722 6.43 -19.60 -0.16
N GLY A 723 7.38 -19.08 -0.91
CA GLY A 723 7.13 -18.02 -1.90
C GLY A 723 8.23 -18.02 -2.94
N ASP A 724 8.12 -17.23 -4.01
CA ASP A 724 9.08 -17.27 -5.12
C ASP A 724 9.55 -15.84 -5.49
N ILE A 725 10.11 -15.63 -6.68
CA ILE A 725 10.71 -14.35 -7.11
C ILE A 725 9.81 -13.13 -6.85
N HIS A 726 8.51 -13.22 -7.14
CA HIS A 726 7.60 -12.09 -6.91
C HIS A 726 7.54 -11.75 -5.42
N CYS A 727 7.30 -12.73 -4.53
CA CYS A 727 7.34 -12.54 -3.08
C CYS A 727 8.66 -11.89 -2.59
N GLY A 728 9.80 -12.26 -3.19
CA GLY A 728 11.14 -11.73 -2.89
C GLY A 728 11.49 -10.36 -3.50
N SER A 729 10.60 -9.75 -4.29
CA SER A 729 10.84 -8.48 -5.00
C SER A 729 9.63 -7.55 -4.93
N ASN A 730 9.69 -6.38 -5.58
CA ASN A 730 8.52 -5.53 -5.88
C ASN A 730 8.87 -4.57 -7.06
N VAL A 731 7.89 -3.88 -7.67
CA VAL A 731 8.08 -3.04 -8.86
C VAL A 731 7.40 -1.67 -8.74
N ILE A 732 8.18 -0.59 -8.83
CA ILE A 732 7.63 0.76 -9.07
C ILE A 732 7.34 0.91 -10.56
N ARG A 733 6.14 1.40 -10.89
CA ARG A 733 5.67 1.56 -12.27
C ARG A 733 5.33 3.01 -12.62
N ASP A 734 5.15 3.26 -13.91
CA ASP A 734 4.80 4.57 -14.48
C ASP A 734 3.45 5.11 -13.97
N MET A 735 3.31 6.43 -13.90
CA MET A 735 2.12 7.14 -13.37
C MET A 735 1.41 8.02 -14.42
N SER A 736 1.72 7.86 -15.72
CA SER A 736 1.22 8.75 -16.78
C SER A 736 -0.25 8.54 -17.17
N HIS A 737 -0.88 7.48 -16.66
CA HIS A 737 -2.28 7.16 -16.94
C HIS A 737 -3.24 8.14 -16.24
N LYS A 738 -4.31 8.54 -16.95
CA LYS A 738 -5.40 9.37 -16.40
C LYS A 738 -6.50 8.46 -15.86
N TRP A 739 -6.85 8.59 -14.59
CA TRP A 739 -7.88 7.78 -13.93
C TRP A 739 -9.24 8.48 -13.79
N TRP A 740 -9.33 9.76 -14.17
CA TRP A 740 -10.39 10.70 -13.79
C TRP A 740 -11.28 11.15 -14.95
#